data_AF-K7FS95-F1
#
_entry.id   AF-K7FS95-F1
#
_cell.length_a   1.000
_cell.length_b   1.000
_cell.length_c   1.000
_cell.angle_alpha   90.00
_cell.angle_beta   90.00
_cell.angle_gamma   90.00
#
_symmetry.space_group_name_H-M   'P 1'
#
loop_
_entity.id
_entity.type
_entity.pdbx_description
1 polymer ?
#
loop_
_entity_poly.entity_id
_entity_poly.type
_entity_poly.pdbx_seq_one_letter_code
_entity_poly.pdbx_strand_id
1 'polypeptide(L)'
;MAGRLPRSADLTRFCQKLNRVKTLEEDMMETNFNRCLSTIDLTLLGIGGMVGSGLYVLTGTVAKEIAGPAVIVSFIIAGFASLLAALCYAEFGARVPKTGSAYMFTYVSMGEIWAFLIGWNVLLEYMIGGAAVARAWSGYLDSIFNHKIKNFTETHIGTWQVPFLAHYPDFLAAGILLIATAFISFGAKVSSWLNHVFSGISLGVILFILIMGFILAEPKNWSAQEGGFAPYGLSGIMAGTATCFYAFVGFDVIAASSEEARNPQKAIPRAIAISLGLATGAYILVSVVLTLMVPWHTLDPESALADAFYRRGYSWAGFIVAVGSICAMNTVLLSNLFSLPRIVYAMAEDGLFFQIFSRVHPRTQVPVIGIVVFGVLMALMALIFDLEALVQFLSIGTLLAYTFVAASVVVLRFQQERSAAPPQPAGSQSSPGPNEGAGPSELKEYESFSDKLQLVGTDKAKVHREPGQLKAAFEPYLEFLRDFYPGEVVTVAVVTLMVSAICLCSILVFGNTHLHLPTWSYSLLLLLFSLGFLLSLLLIGVHEQQQSTQTFQLPLVPLTPALSILLNTYLMLKLSYMTWLRFSVWLIIGLLVYFGYGIWHSKENLREPTSRSVSARYVVFPSSSLEETVQAVQPNPQPLTGLPEMVTEEAKR
;
A
#
# COMPACT_ATOMS: atom_id res chain seq x y z
N MET A 1 -26.41 15.96 38.32
CA MET A 1 -25.57 15.78 37.11
C MET A 1 -24.62 14.62 37.35
N ALA A 2 -25.06 13.39 37.11
CA ALA A 2 -24.19 12.21 37.11
C ALA A 2 -24.18 11.67 35.67
N GLY A 3 -23.02 11.77 35.01
CA GLY A 3 -22.83 11.40 33.61
C GLY A 3 -23.11 9.92 33.40
N ARG A 4 -23.98 9.62 32.43
CA ARG A 4 -24.19 8.26 31.93
C ARG A 4 -22.87 7.77 31.33
N LEU A 5 -22.18 6.89 32.05
CA LEU A 5 -21.16 6.03 31.44
C LEU A 5 -21.82 5.26 30.28
N PRO A 6 -21.21 5.20 29.09
CA PRO A 6 -21.75 4.42 27.97
C PRO A 6 -21.88 2.96 28.42
N ARG A 7 -23.05 2.34 28.18
CA ARG A 7 -23.28 0.93 28.50
C ARG A 7 -22.29 0.10 27.70
N SER A 8 -21.80 -1.02 28.23
CA SER A 8 -20.85 -1.92 27.56
C SER A 8 -21.28 -2.25 26.12
N ALA A 9 -22.58 -2.43 25.88
CA ALA A 9 -23.16 -2.66 24.56
C ALA A 9 -22.96 -1.49 23.55
N ASP A 10 -22.97 -0.24 24.01
CA ASP A 10 -22.69 0.93 23.17
C ASP A 10 -21.21 0.99 22.78
N LEU A 11 -20.32 0.62 23.72
CA LEU A 11 -18.88 0.49 23.44
C LEU A 11 -18.60 -0.65 22.46
N THR A 12 -19.26 -1.81 22.62
CA THR A 12 -19.10 -2.93 21.69
C THR A 12 -19.61 -2.57 20.29
N ARG A 13 -20.77 -1.91 20.19
CA ARG A 13 -21.27 -1.40 18.90
C ARG A 13 -20.32 -0.38 18.29
N PHE A 14 -19.78 0.54 19.09
CA PHE A 14 -18.80 1.52 18.62
C PHE A 14 -17.53 0.84 18.08
N CYS A 15 -16.96 -0.11 18.82
CA CYS A 15 -15.80 -0.88 18.35
C CYS A 15 -16.11 -1.70 17.09
N GLN A 16 -17.32 -2.26 16.98
CA GLN A 16 -17.77 -2.96 15.78
C GLN A 16 -17.83 -2.02 14.57
N LYS A 17 -18.32 -0.78 14.74
CA LYS A 17 -18.33 0.23 13.68
C LYS A 17 -16.94 0.56 13.15
N LEU A 18 -15.95 0.64 14.05
CA LEU A 18 -14.57 1.00 13.69
C LEU A 18 -13.82 -0.12 12.95
N ASN A 19 -14.13 -1.38 13.25
CA ASN A 19 -13.44 -2.55 12.71
C ASN A 19 -14.21 -3.22 11.55
N ARG A 20 -15.09 -2.49 10.86
CA ARG A 20 -15.82 -3.04 9.69
C ARG A 20 -14.88 -3.35 8.55
N VAL A 21 -14.99 -4.55 8.00
CA VAL A 21 -14.16 -5.01 6.89
C VAL A 21 -15.01 -4.98 5.61
N LYS A 22 -14.40 -4.51 4.52
CA LYS A 22 -15.06 -4.49 3.21
C LYS A 22 -15.11 -5.88 2.61
N THR A 23 -16.31 -6.39 2.34
CA THR A 23 -16.51 -7.68 1.66
C THR A 23 -16.38 -7.53 0.15
N LEU A 24 -15.57 -8.38 -0.47
CA LEU A 24 -15.39 -8.44 -1.92
C LEU A 24 -16.47 -9.34 -2.52
N GLU A 25 -17.63 -8.78 -2.90
CA GLU A 25 -18.62 -9.52 -3.71
C GLU A 25 -18.10 -9.72 -5.14
N GLU A 26 -18.48 -10.82 -5.81
CA GLU A 26 -18.03 -11.13 -7.19
C GLU A 26 -18.39 -10.01 -8.19
N ASP A 27 -19.58 -9.41 -8.06
CA ASP A 27 -20.01 -8.24 -8.85
C ASP A 27 -19.16 -6.99 -8.57
N MET A 28 -18.62 -6.88 -7.35
CA MET A 28 -17.72 -5.79 -7.02
C MET A 28 -16.37 -5.93 -7.72
N MET A 29 -15.99 -7.07 -8.31
CA MET A 29 -14.76 -7.20 -9.11
C MET A 29 -14.88 -6.66 -10.55
N GLU A 30 -16.08 -6.24 -10.97
CA GLU A 30 -16.24 -5.51 -12.22
C GLU A 30 -15.55 -4.12 -12.14
N THR A 31 -14.80 -3.77 -13.18
CA THR A 31 -13.96 -2.56 -13.23
C THR A 31 -14.57 -1.53 -14.17
N ASN A 32 -14.73 -0.29 -13.70
CA ASN A 32 -15.13 0.85 -14.54
C ASN A 32 -14.01 1.28 -15.51
N PHE A 33 -12.76 0.87 -15.27
CA PHE A 33 -11.62 1.16 -16.11
C PHE A 33 -11.37 0.07 -17.17
N ASN A 34 -10.84 0.48 -18.32
CA ASN A 34 -10.47 -0.44 -19.40
C ASN A 34 -9.13 -1.12 -19.09
N ARG A 35 -9.07 -2.45 -19.17
CA ARG A 35 -7.86 -3.24 -18.91
C ARG A 35 -6.87 -3.17 -20.08
N CYS A 36 -6.07 -2.11 -20.13
CA CYS A 36 -5.16 -1.82 -21.24
C CYS A 36 -3.66 -1.97 -20.92
N LEU A 37 -3.26 -1.94 -19.65
CA LEU A 37 -1.84 -1.92 -19.27
C LEU A 37 -1.22 -3.32 -19.35
N SER A 38 -0.13 -3.42 -20.11
CA SER A 38 0.72 -4.63 -20.17
C SER A 38 1.76 -4.64 -19.04
N THR A 39 2.43 -5.78 -18.84
CA THR A 39 3.53 -5.89 -17.86
C THR A 39 4.65 -4.89 -18.14
N ILE A 40 4.92 -4.58 -19.40
CA ILE A 40 5.96 -3.61 -19.79
C ILE A 40 5.52 -2.20 -19.42
N ASP A 41 4.27 -1.83 -19.70
CA ASP A 41 3.72 -0.52 -19.35
C ASP A 41 3.74 -0.32 -17.84
N LEU A 42 3.35 -1.34 -17.06
CA LEU A 42 3.43 -1.33 -15.60
C LEU A 42 4.87 -1.23 -15.09
N THR A 43 5.82 -1.88 -15.75
CA THR A 43 7.25 -1.79 -15.38
C THR A 43 7.79 -0.39 -15.64
N LEU A 44 7.49 0.21 -16.79
CA LEU A 44 7.87 1.58 -17.14
C LEU A 44 7.19 2.60 -16.22
N LEU A 45 5.95 2.35 -15.81
CA LEU A 45 5.24 3.15 -14.81
C LEU A 45 5.94 3.10 -13.45
N GLY A 46 6.34 1.92 -12.98
CA GLY A 46 7.05 1.76 -11.71
C GLY A 46 8.45 2.38 -11.74
N ILE A 47 9.22 2.16 -12.81
CA ILE A 47 10.53 2.79 -12.97
C ILE A 47 10.37 4.31 -13.03
N GLY A 48 9.42 4.81 -13.81
CA GLY A 48 9.14 6.25 -13.91
C GLY A 48 8.59 6.87 -12.62
N GLY A 49 8.01 6.06 -11.73
CA GLY A 49 7.57 6.49 -10.40
C GLY A 49 8.68 6.52 -9.36
N MET A 50 9.64 5.58 -9.42
CA MET A 50 10.76 5.52 -8.48
C MET A 50 11.92 6.44 -8.91
N VAL A 51 12.28 6.40 -10.19
CA VAL A 51 13.44 7.09 -10.76
C VAL A 51 13.11 8.56 -11.00
N GLY A 52 13.45 9.41 -10.04
CA GLY A 52 13.32 10.86 -10.15
C GLY A 52 14.31 11.61 -9.28
N SER A 53 13.81 12.52 -8.45
CA SER A 53 14.59 13.29 -7.47
C SER A 53 15.46 12.42 -6.55
N GLY A 54 15.00 11.20 -6.21
CA GLY A 54 15.77 10.22 -5.45
C GLY A 54 17.10 9.83 -6.12
N LEU A 55 17.10 9.63 -7.44
CA LEU A 55 18.32 9.28 -8.20
C LEU A 55 19.19 10.51 -8.41
N TYR A 56 18.58 11.59 -8.92
CA TYR A 56 19.31 12.71 -9.50
C TYR A 56 19.81 13.74 -8.49
N VAL A 57 19.08 13.94 -7.38
CA VAL A 57 19.40 14.96 -6.37
C VAL A 57 19.85 14.27 -5.09
N LEU A 58 19.00 13.40 -4.54
CA LEU A 58 19.22 12.84 -3.21
C LEU A 58 20.51 12.01 -3.10
N THR A 59 20.87 11.27 -4.15
CA THR A 59 22.15 10.53 -4.20
C THR A 59 23.35 11.45 -3.90
N GLY A 60 23.34 12.67 -4.42
CA GLY A 60 24.39 13.66 -4.19
C GLY A 60 24.40 14.19 -2.77
N THR A 61 23.23 14.57 -2.25
CA THR A 61 23.07 15.05 -0.87
C THR A 61 23.54 14.01 0.14
N VAL A 62 23.09 12.75 0.01
CA VAL A 62 23.46 11.66 0.94
C VAL A 62 24.95 11.33 0.81
N ALA A 63 25.50 11.33 -0.41
CA ALA A 63 26.93 11.08 -0.61
C ALA A 63 27.80 12.17 0.03
N LYS A 64 27.40 13.44 -0.05
CA LYS A 64 28.20 14.55 0.50
C LYS A 64 28.04 14.72 2.00
N GLU A 65 26.81 14.66 2.52
CA GLU A 65 26.50 15.15 3.88
C GLU A 65 26.36 14.02 4.92
N ILE A 66 26.06 12.79 4.49
CA ILE A 66 25.62 11.73 5.42
C ILE A 66 26.49 10.47 5.38
N ALA A 67 26.77 9.92 4.19
CA ALA A 67 27.35 8.59 4.05
C ALA A 67 28.73 8.55 3.37
N GLY A 68 29.11 9.57 2.59
CA GLY A 68 30.31 9.47 1.75
C GLY A 68 30.13 8.42 0.64
N PRO A 69 31.24 7.80 0.18
CA PRO A 69 31.18 6.67 -0.77
C PRO A 69 30.37 5.46 -0.28
N ALA A 70 30.19 5.31 1.04
CA ALA A 70 29.37 4.27 1.64
C ALA A 70 27.84 4.45 1.41
N VAL A 71 27.43 5.50 0.68
CA VAL A 71 26.07 5.63 0.13
C VAL A 71 25.65 4.38 -0.68
N ILE A 72 26.60 3.67 -1.27
CA ILE A 72 26.36 2.40 -1.99
C ILE A 72 25.75 1.35 -1.05
N VAL A 73 26.34 1.17 0.13
CA VAL A 73 25.82 0.24 1.15
C VAL A 73 24.46 0.72 1.65
N SER A 74 24.28 2.03 1.77
CA SER A 74 23.02 2.64 2.17
C SER A 74 21.88 2.28 1.21
N PHE A 75 22.13 2.37 -0.11
CA PHE A 75 21.18 1.97 -1.15
C PHE A 75 20.95 0.46 -1.22
N ILE A 76 21.96 -0.38 -0.95
CA ILE A 76 21.78 -1.84 -0.89
C ILE A 76 20.82 -2.22 0.23
N ILE A 77 21.01 -1.66 1.43
CA ILE A 77 20.13 -1.93 2.58
C ILE A 77 18.73 -1.38 2.32
N ALA A 78 18.61 -0.17 1.77
CA ALA A 78 17.32 0.45 1.45
C ALA A 78 16.57 -0.34 0.35
N GLY A 79 17.27 -0.82 -0.68
CA GLY A 79 16.71 -1.64 -1.74
C GLY A 79 16.24 -3.00 -1.23
N PHE A 80 16.99 -3.62 -0.31
CA PHE A 80 16.55 -4.86 0.34
C PHE A 80 15.31 -4.66 1.20
N ALA A 81 15.27 -3.61 2.03
CA ALA A 81 14.09 -3.26 2.82
C ALA A 81 12.86 -3.01 1.94
N SER A 82 13.05 -2.28 0.83
CA SER A 82 12.01 -1.99 -0.16
C SER A 82 11.54 -3.24 -0.88
N LEU A 83 12.42 -4.19 -1.17
CA LEU A 83 12.07 -5.46 -1.80
C LEU A 83 11.13 -6.29 -0.93
N LEU A 84 11.40 -6.37 0.37
CA LEU A 84 10.52 -7.10 1.30
C LEU A 84 9.11 -6.48 1.35
N ALA A 85 9.02 -5.15 1.37
CA ALA A 85 7.75 -4.44 1.30
C ALA A 85 7.06 -4.65 -0.05
N ALA A 86 7.80 -4.52 -1.15
CA ALA A 86 7.29 -4.66 -2.51
C ALA A 86 6.72 -6.06 -2.79
N LEU A 87 7.33 -7.12 -2.24
CA LEU A 87 6.80 -8.47 -2.35
C LEU A 87 5.46 -8.62 -1.59
N CYS A 88 5.28 -7.92 -0.46
CA CYS A 88 3.99 -7.89 0.25
C CYS A 88 2.91 -7.18 -0.58
N TYR A 89 3.27 -6.06 -1.23
CA TYR A 89 2.38 -5.37 -2.17
C TYR A 89 2.05 -6.22 -3.40
N ALA A 90 3.01 -6.98 -3.92
CA ALA A 90 2.82 -7.85 -5.08
C ALA A 90 1.78 -8.94 -4.82
N GLU A 91 1.78 -9.55 -3.63
CA GLU A 91 0.75 -10.53 -3.26
C GLU A 91 -0.64 -9.88 -3.16
N PHE A 92 -0.76 -8.74 -2.49
CA PHE A 92 -2.04 -8.04 -2.38
C PHE A 92 -2.58 -7.55 -3.72
N GLY A 93 -1.74 -6.91 -4.54
CA GLY A 93 -2.14 -6.41 -5.85
C GLY A 93 -2.56 -7.55 -6.80
N ALA A 94 -2.00 -8.75 -6.63
CA ALA A 94 -2.43 -9.93 -7.38
C ALA A 94 -3.74 -10.55 -6.86
N ARG A 95 -4.01 -10.47 -5.54
CA ARG A 95 -5.22 -11.04 -4.91
C ARG A 95 -6.43 -10.13 -4.99
N VAL A 96 -6.24 -8.82 -4.82
CA VAL A 96 -7.30 -7.81 -4.77
C VAL A 96 -7.02 -6.77 -5.87
N PRO A 97 -7.40 -7.04 -7.14
CA PRO A 97 -7.13 -6.15 -8.28
C PRO A 97 -8.11 -4.98 -8.30
N LYS A 98 -8.06 -4.15 -7.26
CA LYS A 98 -8.86 -2.93 -7.08
C LYS A 98 -7.99 -1.71 -6.85
N THR A 99 -8.46 -0.57 -7.32
CA THR A 99 -7.85 0.74 -7.21
C THR A 99 -8.00 1.21 -5.76
N GLY A 100 -6.90 1.66 -5.18
CA GLY A 100 -6.84 2.07 -3.78
C GLY A 100 -5.54 1.69 -3.07
N SER A 101 -4.68 0.85 -3.68
CA SER A 101 -3.37 0.48 -3.11
C SER A 101 -3.50 0.05 -1.64
N ALA A 102 -2.62 0.52 -0.75
CA ALA A 102 -2.59 0.21 0.68
C ALA A 102 -3.90 0.45 1.43
N TYR A 103 -4.71 1.45 1.02
CA TYR A 103 -6.02 1.72 1.62
C TYR A 103 -6.96 0.52 1.46
N MET A 104 -7.12 0.04 0.22
CA MET A 104 -8.02 -1.08 -0.07
C MET A 104 -7.53 -2.37 0.58
N PHE A 105 -6.22 -2.60 0.60
CA PHE A 105 -5.61 -3.79 1.22
C PHE A 105 -5.89 -3.85 2.73
N THR A 106 -5.80 -2.70 3.40
CA THR A 106 -6.09 -2.58 4.83
C THR A 106 -7.59 -2.69 5.10
N TYR A 107 -8.44 -2.17 4.20
CA TYR A 107 -9.90 -2.20 4.37
C TYR A 107 -10.47 -3.62 4.28
N VAL A 108 -9.90 -4.46 3.42
CA VAL A 108 -10.31 -5.86 3.26
C VAL A 108 -9.78 -6.77 4.38
N SER A 109 -8.75 -6.36 5.12
CA SER A 109 -8.09 -7.24 6.11
C SER A 109 -8.23 -6.79 7.57
N MET A 110 -7.98 -5.51 7.87
CA MET A 110 -7.88 -4.97 9.23
C MET A 110 -9.10 -4.13 9.66
N GLY A 111 -9.82 -3.56 8.71
CA GLY A 111 -11.07 -2.83 8.94
C GLY A 111 -11.01 -1.32 8.66
N GLU A 112 -12.15 -0.66 8.86
CA GLU A 112 -12.44 0.68 8.34
C GLU A 112 -11.56 1.79 8.92
N ILE A 113 -11.36 1.85 10.25
CA ILE A 113 -10.54 2.90 10.86
C ILE A 113 -9.08 2.82 10.40
N TRP A 114 -8.54 1.61 10.33
CA TRP A 114 -7.17 1.38 9.87
C TRP A 114 -7.05 1.68 8.39
N ALA A 115 -8.04 1.29 7.58
CA ALA A 115 -8.10 1.67 6.18
C ALA A 115 -8.07 3.18 6.02
N PHE A 116 -8.93 3.92 6.73
CA PHE A 116 -8.96 5.38 6.66
C PHE A 116 -7.60 5.99 7.06
N LEU A 117 -7.01 5.56 8.16
CA LEU A 117 -5.71 6.08 8.62
C LEU A 117 -4.61 5.85 7.59
N ILE A 118 -4.55 4.66 6.99
CA ILE A 118 -3.59 4.35 5.93
C ILE A 118 -3.90 5.14 4.66
N GLY A 119 -5.16 5.26 4.26
CA GLY A 119 -5.56 6.08 3.12
C GLY A 119 -5.22 7.56 3.31
N TRP A 120 -5.45 8.10 4.51
CA TRP A 120 -5.09 9.47 4.89
C TRP A 120 -3.57 9.71 4.89
N ASN A 121 -2.81 8.70 5.27
CA ASN A 121 -1.36 8.71 5.20
C ASN A 121 -0.84 8.63 3.75
N VAL A 122 -1.43 7.77 2.91
CA VAL A 122 -1.11 7.67 1.49
C VAL A 122 -1.46 8.98 0.75
N LEU A 123 -2.56 9.64 1.11
CA LEU A 123 -2.92 10.95 0.58
C LEU A 123 -1.80 11.97 0.83
N LEU A 124 -1.28 12.00 2.05
CA LEU A 124 -0.15 12.85 2.42
C LEU A 124 1.12 12.49 1.66
N GLU A 125 1.41 11.19 1.54
CA GLU A 125 2.57 10.67 0.83
C GLU A 125 2.63 11.19 -0.62
N TYR A 126 1.56 11.00 -1.40
CA TYR A 126 1.56 11.49 -2.79
C TYR A 126 1.60 13.03 -2.86
N MET A 127 0.97 13.73 -1.92
CA MET A 127 0.98 15.20 -1.86
C MET A 127 2.39 15.74 -1.58
N ILE A 128 3.07 15.21 -0.57
CA ILE A 128 4.46 15.58 -0.25
C ILE A 128 5.39 15.13 -1.38
N GLY A 129 5.19 13.93 -1.93
CA GLY A 129 5.98 13.39 -3.04
C GLY A 129 5.96 14.31 -4.25
N GLY A 130 4.79 14.80 -4.66
CA GLY A 130 4.65 15.80 -5.72
C GLY A 130 5.37 17.11 -5.41
N ALA A 131 5.21 17.63 -4.18
CA ALA A 131 5.89 18.85 -3.73
C ALA A 131 7.42 18.71 -3.69
N ALA A 132 7.93 17.59 -3.18
CA ALA A 132 9.36 17.29 -3.10
C ALA A 132 9.99 17.21 -4.50
N VAL A 133 9.31 16.55 -5.45
CA VAL A 133 9.80 16.45 -6.83
C VAL A 133 9.82 17.82 -7.51
N ALA A 134 8.80 18.66 -7.31
CA ALA A 134 8.79 20.02 -7.84
C ALA A 134 9.90 20.89 -7.25
N ARG A 135 10.21 20.73 -5.95
CA ARG A 135 11.34 21.40 -5.29
C ARG A 135 12.68 20.93 -5.84
N ALA A 136 12.84 19.62 -6.04
CA ALA A 136 14.04 19.06 -6.66
C ALA A 136 14.22 19.57 -8.10
N TRP A 137 13.14 19.68 -8.87
CA TRP A 137 13.17 20.23 -10.22
C TRP A 137 13.61 21.69 -10.22
N SER A 138 13.06 22.50 -9.31
CA SER A 138 13.38 23.91 -9.17
C SER A 138 14.84 24.14 -8.78
N GLY A 139 15.33 23.44 -7.75
CA GLY A 139 16.74 23.52 -7.34
C GLY A 139 17.70 23.06 -8.43
N TYR A 140 17.35 21.98 -9.15
CA TYR A 140 18.16 21.51 -10.27
C TYR A 140 18.24 22.54 -11.40
N LEU A 141 17.13 23.18 -11.76
CA LEU A 141 17.12 24.24 -12.77
C LEU A 141 17.90 25.47 -12.28
N ASP A 142 17.75 25.84 -11.01
CA ASP A 142 18.44 26.97 -10.42
C ASP A 142 19.97 26.78 -10.40
N SER A 143 20.45 25.58 -10.09
CA SER A 143 21.87 25.23 -10.17
C SER A 143 22.43 25.38 -11.60
N ILE A 144 21.70 24.96 -12.64
CA ILE A 144 22.12 25.16 -14.05
C ILE A 144 22.29 26.65 -14.38
N PHE A 145 21.49 27.52 -13.77
CA PHE A 145 21.58 28.97 -13.93
C PHE A 145 22.50 29.65 -12.91
N ASN A 146 23.38 28.90 -12.22
CA ASN A 146 24.28 29.39 -11.18
C ASN A 146 23.55 30.09 -10.02
N HIS A 147 22.47 29.49 -9.52
CA HIS A 147 21.67 29.95 -8.39
C HIS A 147 21.05 31.35 -8.53
N LYS A 148 20.82 31.80 -9.77
CA LYS A 148 20.26 33.13 -10.04
C LYS A 148 18.80 33.27 -9.61
N ILE A 149 17.99 32.20 -9.70
CA ILE A 149 16.57 32.24 -9.32
C ILE A 149 16.44 32.33 -7.79
N LYS A 150 17.25 31.57 -7.05
CA LYS A 150 17.34 31.68 -5.60
C LYS A 150 17.81 33.07 -5.18
N ASN A 151 18.91 33.58 -5.75
CA ASN A 151 19.42 34.92 -5.45
C ASN A 151 18.41 36.03 -5.74
N PHE A 152 17.65 35.92 -6.85
CA PHE A 152 16.60 36.89 -7.17
C PHE A 152 15.47 36.89 -6.13
N THR A 153 15.04 35.69 -5.72
CA THR A 153 13.98 35.51 -4.71
C THR A 153 14.42 36.03 -3.34
N GLU A 154 15.63 35.66 -2.90
CA GLU A 154 16.19 36.10 -1.62
C GLU A 154 16.37 37.63 -1.57
N THR A 155 16.76 38.26 -2.68
CA THR A 155 16.97 39.72 -2.74
C THR A 155 15.68 40.53 -2.79
N HIS A 156 14.62 40.04 -3.44
CA HIS A 156 13.38 40.81 -3.63
C HIS A 156 12.28 40.47 -2.63
N ILE A 157 12.21 39.22 -2.14
CA ILE A 157 11.09 38.70 -1.33
C ILE A 157 11.53 38.45 0.12
N GLY A 158 12.83 38.30 0.37
CA GLY A 158 13.43 38.12 1.68
C GLY A 158 13.53 36.65 2.12
N THR A 159 14.35 36.41 3.14
CA THR A 159 14.59 35.07 3.70
C THR A 159 13.74 34.82 4.92
N TRP A 160 13.30 33.58 5.09
CA TRP A 160 12.61 33.12 6.30
C TRP A 160 13.62 32.46 7.23
N GLN A 161 13.76 32.98 8.45
CA GLN A 161 14.64 32.43 9.49
C GLN A 161 13.89 31.52 10.47
N VAL A 162 12.89 30.78 9.98
CA VAL A 162 12.13 29.84 10.81
C VAL A 162 12.62 28.43 10.49
N PRO A 163 13.13 27.65 11.47
CA PRO A 163 13.68 26.31 11.21
C PRO A 163 12.65 25.31 10.68
N PHE A 164 11.37 25.66 10.66
CA PHE A 164 10.29 24.82 10.15
C PHE A 164 9.96 25.05 8.67
N LEU A 165 10.22 26.24 8.14
CA LEU A 165 9.88 26.64 6.76
C LEU A 165 11.13 26.63 5.88
N ALA A 166 10.93 26.62 4.56
CA ALA A 166 11.99 26.83 3.59
C ALA A 166 12.69 28.17 3.82
N HIS A 167 13.99 28.23 3.52
CA HIS A 167 14.78 29.46 3.65
C HIS A 167 14.24 30.60 2.76
N TYR A 168 13.66 30.24 1.62
CA TYR A 168 13.00 31.14 0.68
C TYR A 168 11.74 30.46 0.11
N PRO A 169 10.69 31.23 -0.21
CA PRO A 169 9.52 30.70 -0.90
C PRO A 169 9.84 30.39 -2.37
N ASP A 170 9.60 29.15 -2.80
CA ASP A 170 9.91 28.72 -4.16
C ASP A 170 8.73 28.86 -5.13
N PHE A 171 8.65 30.03 -5.76
CA PHE A 171 7.62 30.34 -6.76
C PHE A 171 7.76 29.51 -8.04
N LEU A 172 8.99 29.08 -8.38
CA LEU A 172 9.24 28.28 -9.56
C LEU A 172 8.63 26.88 -9.38
N ALA A 173 8.94 26.22 -8.26
CA ALA A 173 8.36 24.92 -7.89
C ALA A 173 6.82 24.96 -7.88
N ALA A 174 6.24 25.99 -7.24
CA ALA A 174 4.79 26.18 -7.21
C ALA A 174 4.20 26.39 -8.62
N GLY A 175 4.86 27.19 -9.46
CA GLY A 175 4.42 27.47 -10.83
C GLY A 175 4.37 26.21 -11.70
N ILE A 176 5.41 25.36 -11.65
CA ILE A 176 5.46 24.11 -12.41
C ILE A 176 4.34 23.16 -11.96
N LEU A 177 4.10 23.07 -10.66
CA LEU A 177 3.02 22.26 -10.10
C LEU A 177 1.65 22.71 -10.61
N LEU A 178 1.39 24.02 -10.63
CA LEU A 178 0.14 24.56 -11.17
C LEU A 178 0.00 24.30 -12.67
N ILE A 179 1.09 24.42 -13.44
CA ILE A 179 1.11 24.10 -14.87
C ILE A 179 0.84 22.61 -15.10
N ALA A 180 1.49 21.72 -14.35
CA ALA A 180 1.28 20.28 -14.43
C ALA A 180 -0.16 19.89 -14.02
N THR A 181 -0.72 20.55 -13.01
CA THR A 181 -2.10 20.38 -12.57
C THR A 181 -3.09 20.79 -13.66
N ALA A 182 -2.88 21.94 -14.29
CA ALA A 182 -3.69 22.40 -15.42
C ALA A 182 -3.57 21.41 -16.60
N PHE A 183 -2.36 20.96 -16.91
CA PHE A 183 -2.09 20.01 -17.98
C PHE A 183 -2.86 18.69 -17.80
N ILE A 184 -2.79 18.07 -16.62
CA ILE A 184 -3.48 16.81 -16.33
C ILE A 184 -5.01 16.97 -16.35
N SER A 185 -5.50 18.15 -16.00
CA SER A 185 -6.95 18.45 -16.02
C SER A 185 -7.55 18.36 -17.42
N PHE A 186 -6.76 18.51 -18.50
CA PHE A 186 -7.23 18.41 -19.89
C PHE A 186 -7.40 16.96 -20.39
N GLY A 187 -6.88 15.95 -19.69
CA GLY A 187 -7.21 14.55 -19.96
C GLY A 187 -6.07 13.54 -19.81
N ALA A 188 -6.44 12.31 -19.42
CA ALA A 188 -5.49 11.24 -19.09
C ALA A 188 -4.69 10.68 -20.27
N LYS A 189 -5.27 10.63 -21.49
CA LYS A 189 -4.63 9.98 -22.65
C LYS A 189 -3.33 10.66 -23.07
N VAL A 190 -3.34 12.00 -23.14
CA VAL A 190 -2.15 12.78 -23.53
C VAL A 190 -1.09 12.70 -22.44
N SER A 191 -1.50 12.78 -21.18
CA SER A 191 -0.60 12.67 -20.02
C SER A 191 0.11 11.32 -19.96
N SER A 192 -0.60 10.21 -20.19
CA SER A 192 -0.01 8.87 -20.16
C SER A 192 1.03 8.67 -21.26
N TRP A 193 0.76 9.13 -22.48
CA TRP A 193 1.72 9.04 -23.59
C TRP A 193 3.00 9.85 -23.30
N LEU A 194 2.86 11.08 -22.80
CA LEU A 194 4.01 11.90 -22.40
C LEU A 194 4.83 11.24 -21.30
N ASN A 195 4.16 10.63 -20.31
CA ASN A 195 4.82 9.93 -19.22
C ASN A 195 5.71 8.80 -19.75
N HIS A 196 5.22 8.03 -20.73
CA HIS A 196 6.00 6.94 -21.34
C HIS A 196 7.23 7.47 -22.09
N VAL A 197 7.08 8.59 -22.83
CA VAL A 197 8.19 9.23 -23.55
C VAL A 197 9.26 9.73 -22.57
N PHE A 198 8.87 10.45 -21.52
CA PHE A 198 9.81 10.97 -20.52
C PHE A 198 10.51 9.86 -19.74
N SER A 199 9.79 8.80 -19.34
CA SER A 199 10.40 7.60 -18.74
C SER A 199 11.43 6.96 -19.66
N GLY A 200 11.11 6.82 -20.95
CA GLY A 200 12.03 6.24 -21.93
C GLY A 200 13.32 7.06 -22.10
N ILE A 201 13.19 8.39 -22.17
CA ILE A 201 14.34 9.31 -22.23
C ILE A 201 15.17 9.19 -20.95
N SER A 202 14.54 9.21 -19.78
CA SER A 202 15.23 9.10 -18.49
C SER A 202 16.05 7.81 -18.40
N LEU A 203 15.47 6.67 -18.76
CA LEU A 203 16.17 5.39 -18.75
C LEU A 203 17.38 5.39 -19.70
N GLY A 204 17.24 6.01 -20.88
CA GLY A 204 18.34 6.19 -21.82
C GLY A 204 19.47 7.06 -21.25
N VAL A 205 19.13 8.14 -20.55
CA VAL A 205 20.13 9.02 -19.91
C VAL A 205 20.82 8.31 -18.74
N ILE A 206 20.14 7.46 -17.98
CA ILE A 206 20.78 6.66 -16.93
C ILE A 206 21.82 5.73 -17.54
N LEU A 207 21.48 5.02 -18.62
CA LEU A 207 22.45 4.17 -19.32
C LEU A 207 23.66 4.98 -19.80
N PHE A 208 23.43 6.19 -20.32
CA PHE A 208 24.51 7.11 -20.70
C PHE A 208 25.40 7.51 -19.52
N ILE A 209 24.82 7.87 -18.37
CA ILE A 209 25.55 8.21 -17.13
C ILE A 209 26.43 7.04 -16.71
N LEU A 210 25.90 5.81 -16.76
CA LEU A 210 26.67 4.62 -16.39
C LEU A 210 27.86 4.40 -17.32
N ILE A 211 27.63 4.43 -18.64
CA ILE A 211 28.70 4.17 -19.64
C ILE A 211 29.79 5.25 -19.53
N MET A 212 29.43 6.52 -19.65
CA MET A 212 30.41 7.62 -19.61
C MET A 212 31.06 7.75 -18.24
N GLY A 213 30.28 7.54 -17.19
CA GLY A 213 30.76 7.65 -15.83
C GLY A 213 31.78 6.58 -15.45
N PHE A 214 31.61 5.34 -15.89
CA PHE A 214 32.64 4.30 -15.71
C PHE A 214 33.92 4.59 -16.51
N ILE A 215 33.83 5.23 -17.67
CA ILE A 215 35.00 5.68 -18.45
C ILE A 215 35.79 6.77 -17.68
N LEU A 216 35.08 7.61 -16.94
CA LEU A 216 35.64 8.76 -16.21
C LEU A 216 36.00 8.46 -14.75
N ALA A 217 35.71 7.25 -14.27
CA ALA A 217 35.87 6.84 -12.89
C ALA A 217 37.35 6.72 -12.48
N GLU A 218 37.70 7.34 -11.34
CA GLU A 218 39.04 7.27 -10.77
C GLU A 218 39.00 6.59 -9.38
N PRO A 219 39.54 5.37 -9.22
CA PRO A 219 39.57 4.65 -7.93
C PRO A 219 40.27 5.39 -6.79
N LYS A 220 41.08 6.41 -7.12
CA LYS A 220 41.75 7.28 -6.15
C LYS A 220 40.77 8.06 -5.27
N ASN A 221 39.57 8.35 -5.76
CA ASN A 221 38.54 9.10 -5.04
C ASN A 221 37.95 8.33 -3.84
N TRP A 222 38.21 7.03 -3.73
CA TRP A 222 37.88 6.21 -2.55
C TRP A 222 39.07 5.95 -1.63
N SER A 223 40.25 6.50 -1.94
CA SER A 223 41.45 6.30 -1.15
C SER A 223 41.35 6.97 0.22
N ALA A 224 42.18 6.52 1.17
CA ALA A 224 42.25 7.12 2.50
C ALA A 224 42.62 8.61 2.50
N GLN A 225 43.26 9.09 1.42
CA GLN A 225 43.64 10.51 1.26
C GLN A 225 42.41 11.42 1.07
N GLU A 226 41.33 10.89 0.50
CA GLU A 226 40.09 11.61 0.19
C GLU A 226 38.99 11.38 1.26
N GLY A 227 39.35 10.85 2.44
CA GLY A 227 38.41 10.54 3.52
C GLY A 227 37.93 9.09 3.57
N GLY A 228 38.40 8.23 2.65
CA GLY A 228 38.11 6.80 2.63
C GLY A 228 36.66 6.44 2.25
N PHE A 229 36.32 5.16 2.33
CA PHE A 229 35.03 4.65 1.87
C PHE A 229 33.85 5.04 2.78
N ALA A 230 34.05 5.04 4.10
CA ALA A 230 32.98 5.27 5.08
C ALA A 230 33.37 6.34 6.12
N PRO A 231 33.44 7.63 5.73
CA PRO A 231 33.90 8.70 6.61
C PRO A 231 33.00 8.89 7.86
N TYR A 232 31.70 8.67 7.72
CA TYR A 232 30.71 8.81 8.80
C TYR A 232 30.43 7.50 9.57
N GLY A 233 31.19 6.45 9.28
CA GLY A 233 31.04 5.13 9.90
C GLY A 233 29.67 4.48 9.69
N LEU A 234 29.34 3.50 10.53
CA LEU A 234 28.09 2.74 10.43
C LEU A 234 26.85 3.59 10.75
N SER A 235 27.00 4.62 11.60
CA SER A 235 25.93 5.57 11.89
C SER A 235 25.51 6.37 10.65
N GLY A 236 26.48 6.84 9.85
CA GLY A 236 26.21 7.55 8.60
C GLY A 236 25.57 6.65 7.56
N ILE A 237 26.01 5.39 7.45
CA ILE A 237 25.38 4.41 6.54
C ILE A 237 23.91 4.20 6.91
N MET A 238 23.58 3.98 8.19
CA MET A 238 22.19 3.75 8.58
C MET A 238 21.31 4.99 8.45
N ALA A 239 21.83 6.19 8.72
CA ALA A 239 21.12 7.45 8.48
C ALA A 239 20.90 7.70 6.97
N GLY A 240 21.92 7.38 6.17
CA GLY A 240 21.85 7.40 4.71
C GLY A 240 20.79 6.42 4.20
N THR A 241 20.70 5.20 4.74
CA THR A 241 19.67 4.21 4.37
C THR A 241 18.25 4.75 4.57
N ALA A 242 17.97 5.39 5.70
CA ALA A 242 16.64 5.95 5.97
C ALA A 242 16.26 7.03 4.95
N THR A 243 17.23 7.85 4.54
CA THR A 243 17.02 8.89 3.54
C THR A 243 16.91 8.29 2.13
N CYS A 244 17.82 7.39 1.75
CA CYS A 244 17.82 6.66 0.47
C CYS A 244 16.55 5.83 0.24
N PHE A 245 15.84 5.43 1.30
CA PHE A 245 14.54 4.76 1.20
C PHE A 245 13.54 5.57 0.37
N TYR A 246 13.59 6.91 0.42
CA TYR A 246 12.80 7.78 -0.44
C TYR A 246 12.92 7.45 -1.93
N ALA A 247 14.12 7.09 -2.39
CA ALA A 247 14.36 6.79 -3.80
C ALA A 247 13.62 5.52 -4.29
N PHE A 248 13.19 4.66 -3.37
CA PHE A 248 12.44 3.45 -3.68
C PHE A 248 10.91 3.63 -3.55
N VAL A 249 10.45 4.80 -3.12
CA VAL A 249 9.01 5.12 -3.10
C VAL A 249 8.52 5.26 -4.56
N GLY A 250 7.37 4.66 -4.87
CA GLY A 250 6.78 4.71 -6.21
C GLY A 250 6.50 3.36 -6.87
N PHE A 251 7.01 2.24 -6.35
CA PHE A 251 6.63 0.91 -6.87
C PHE A 251 5.15 0.58 -6.60
N ASP A 252 4.57 1.17 -5.56
CA ASP A 252 3.18 1.01 -5.13
C ASP A 252 2.18 1.64 -6.12
N VAL A 253 2.63 2.55 -7.00
CA VAL A 253 1.87 3.05 -8.15
C VAL A 253 1.45 1.90 -9.08
N ILE A 254 2.27 0.85 -9.20
CA ILE A 254 1.91 -0.36 -9.97
C ILE A 254 0.69 -1.03 -9.34
N ALA A 255 0.65 -1.12 -8.01
CA ALA A 255 -0.46 -1.72 -7.28
C ALA A 255 -1.72 -0.84 -7.35
N ALA A 256 -1.58 0.48 -7.36
CA ALA A 256 -2.69 1.42 -7.56
C ALA A 256 -3.35 1.28 -8.95
N SER A 257 -2.57 0.92 -9.98
CA SER A 257 -3.01 0.69 -11.36
C SER A 257 -3.46 -0.75 -11.65
N SER A 258 -3.72 -1.55 -10.60
CA SER A 258 -4.10 -2.96 -10.75
C SER A 258 -5.40 -3.19 -11.54
N GLU A 259 -6.37 -2.27 -11.45
CA GLU A 259 -7.64 -2.34 -12.21
C GLU A 259 -7.46 -2.17 -13.73
N GLU A 260 -6.41 -1.47 -14.15
CA GLU A 260 -6.12 -1.20 -15.57
C GLU A 260 -5.22 -2.29 -16.18
N ALA A 261 -4.69 -3.21 -15.36
CA ALA A 261 -3.80 -4.27 -15.81
C ALA A 261 -4.57 -5.37 -16.55
N ARG A 262 -4.03 -5.80 -17.71
CA ARG A 262 -4.67 -6.83 -18.55
C ARG A 262 -4.75 -8.20 -17.86
N ASN A 263 -3.75 -8.55 -17.05
CA ASN A 263 -3.70 -9.75 -16.23
C ASN A 263 -3.06 -9.41 -14.87
N PRO A 264 -3.84 -8.91 -13.91
CA PRO A 264 -3.30 -8.39 -12.65
C PRO A 264 -2.58 -9.48 -11.84
N GLN A 265 -3.08 -10.72 -11.83
CA GLN A 265 -2.51 -11.80 -11.02
C GLN A 265 -1.05 -12.12 -11.36
N LYS A 266 -0.64 -11.95 -12.62
CA LYS A 266 0.72 -12.25 -13.10
C LYS A 266 1.52 -11.00 -13.47
N ALA A 267 0.87 -9.96 -14.01
CA ALA A 267 1.55 -8.77 -14.48
C ALA A 267 2.06 -7.91 -13.32
N ILE A 268 1.25 -7.74 -12.25
CA ILE A 268 1.62 -6.88 -11.12
C ILE A 268 2.86 -7.40 -10.38
N PRO A 269 2.94 -8.67 -9.95
CA PRO A 269 4.13 -9.18 -9.26
C PRO A 269 5.40 -9.09 -10.10
N ARG A 270 5.29 -9.40 -11.40
CA ARG A 270 6.43 -9.33 -12.34
C ARG A 270 6.88 -7.88 -12.53
N ALA A 271 5.95 -6.95 -12.72
CA ALA A 271 6.27 -5.53 -12.91
C ALA A 271 6.92 -4.93 -11.66
N ILE A 272 6.40 -5.22 -10.45
CA ILE A 272 6.98 -4.76 -9.19
C ILE A 272 8.41 -5.30 -9.03
N ALA A 273 8.62 -6.61 -9.21
CA ALA A 273 9.94 -7.21 -9.03
C ALA A 273 10.97 -6.69 -10.06
N ILE A 274 10.58 -6.57 -11.33
CA ILE A 274 11.47 -6.08 -12.41
C ILE A 274 11.80 -4.61 -12.20
N SER A 275 10.78 -3.77 -11.97
CA SER A 275 10.99 -2.32 -11.79
C SER A 275 11.89 -2.03 -10.59
N LEU A 276 11.66 -2.68 -9.45
CA LEU A 276 12.45 -2.47 -8.24
C LEU A 276 13.88 -3.00 -8.41
N GLY A 277 14.07 -4.15 -9.06
CA GLY A 277 15.39 -4.68 -9.35
C GLY A 277 16.21 -3.76 -10.25
N LEU A 278 15.59 -3.22 -11.31
CA LEU A 278 16.22 -2.25 -12.21
C LEU A 278 16.53 -0.92 -11.51
N ALA A 279 15.60 -0.40 -10.70
CA ALA A 279 15.83 0.82 -9.92
C ALA A 279 16.97 0.64 -8.91
N THR A 280 16.99 -0.47 -8.16
CA THR A 280 18.05 -0.80 -7.20
C THR A 280 19.41 -0.87 -7.89
N GLY A 281 19.50 -1.57 -9.02
CA GLY A 281 20.71 -1.65 -9.82
C GLY A 281 21.17 -0.27 -10.30
N ALA A 282 20.26 0.55 -10.82
CA ALA A 282 20.56 1.91 -11.26
C ALA A 282 21.07 2.78 -10.11
N TYR A 283 20.43 2.77 -8.94
CA TYR A 283 20.86 3.55 -7.77
C TYR A 283 22.26 3.18 -7.31
N ILE A 284 22.55 1.89 -7.20
CA ILE A 284 23.87 1.38 -6.79
C ILE A 284 24.93 1.80 -7.81
N LEU A 285 24.70 1.55 -9.10
CA LEU A 285 25.68 1.81 -10.14
C LEU A 285 25.93 3.32 -10.33
N VAL A 286 24.87 4.14 -10.30
CA VAL A 286 25.00 5.60 -10.39
C VAL A 286 25.74 6.15 -9.16
N SER A 287 25.48 5.62 -7.96
CA SER A 287 26.22 6.01 -6.75
C SER A 287 27.71 5.68 -6.83
N VAL A 288 28.05 4.49 -7.36
CA VAL A 288 29.44 4.09 -7.61
C VAL A 288 30.11 5.06 -8.57
N VAL A 289 29.46 5.32 -9.71
CA VAL A 289 29.96 6.23 -10.74
C VAL A 289 30.16 7.64 -10.18
N LEU A 290 29.17 8.21 -9.51
CA LEU A 290 29.22 9.57 -8.99
C LEU A 290 30.39 9.76 -8.02
N THR A 291 30.53 8.84 -7.06
CA THR A 291 31.58 8.92 -6.01
C THR A 291 32.97 8.57 -6.52
N LEU A 292 33.09 7.87 -7.66
CA LEU A 292 34.37 7.60 -8.32
C LEU A 292 34.76 8.69 -9.33
N MET A 293 33.81 9.42 -9.91
CA MET A 293 34.12 10.48 -10.88
C MET A 293 34.70 11.73 -10.20
N VAL A 294 34.17 12.10 -9.03
CA VAL A 294 34.53 13.33 -8.32
C VAL A 294 34.60 13.05 -6.81
N PRO A 295 35.55 13.67 -6.08
CA PRO A 295 35.61 13.55 -4.62
C PRO A 295 34.30 13.98 -3.94
N TRP A 296 33.78 13.11 -3.07
CA TRP A 296 32.44 13.22 -2.45
C TRP A 296 32.21 14.53 -1.68
N HIS A 297 33.25 15.09 -1.05
CA HIS A 297 33.15 16.32 -0.26
C HIS A 297 32.95 17.58 -1.13
N THR A 298 33.28 17.51 -2.43
CA THR A 298 33.15 18.65 -3.34
C THR A 298 31.81 18.69 -4.07
N LEU A 299 31.01 17.63 -4.05
CA LEU A 299 29.76 17.52 -4.82
C LEU A 299 28.81 18.69 -4.55
N ASP A 300 28.06 19.14 -5.56
CA ASP A 300 26.91 20.00 -5.33
C ASP A 300 25.69 19.16 -4.89
N PRO A 301 25.09 19.38 -3.70
CA PRO A 301 23.93 18.62 -3.25
C PRO A 301 22.70 18.71 -4.17
N GLU A 302 22.51 19.81 -4.91
CA GLU A 302 21.30 20.03 -5.72
C GLU A 302 21.42 19.45 -7.14
N SER A 303 22.64 19.29 -7.66
CA SER A 303 22.89 18.91 -9.06
C SER A 303 24.08 17.98 -9.27
N ALA A 304 24.40 17.14 -8.27
CA ALA A 304 25.63 16.35 -8.19
C ALA A 304 26.02 15.61 -9.49
N LEU A 305 25.05 14.97 -10.16
CA LEU A 305 25.34 14.20 -11.38
C LEU A 305 25.77 15.07 -12.56
N ALA A 306 25.08 16.18 -12.84
CA ALA A 306 25.48 17.05 -13.95
C ALA A 306 26.76 17.81 -13.62
N ASP A 307 26.89 18.30 -12.39
CA ASP A 307 28.08 18.97 -11.89
C ASP A 307 29.33 18.09 -11.99
N ALA A 308 29.21 16.78 -11.72
CA ALA A 308 30.31 15.84 -11.88
C ALA A 308 30.87 15.81 -13.31
N PHE A 309 30.01 15.87 -14.35
CA PHE A 309 30.47 15.94 -15.74
C PHE A 309 31.05 17.32 -16.10
N TYR A 310 30.48 18.40 -15.58
CA TYR A 310 31.01 19.76 -15.79
C TYR A 310 32.43 19.90 -15.27
N ARG A 311 32.70 19.41 -14.05
CA ARG A 311 34.04 19.49 -13.42
C ARG A 311 35.10 18.65 -14.11
N ARG A 312 34.69 17.55 -14.76
CA ARG A 312 35.59 16.71 -15.56
C ARG A 312 35.84 17.28 -16.96
N GLY A 313 35.26 18.43 -17.30
CA GLY A 313 35.44 19.12 -18.58
C GLY A 313 34.47 18.68 -19.69
N TYR A 314 33.47 17.84 -19.38
CA TYR A 314 32.49 17.32 -20.35
C TYR A 314 31.15 18.04 -20.23
N SER A 315 31.12 19.33 -20.58
CA SER A 315 29.93 20.18 -20.45
C SER A 315 28.73 19.71 -21.27
N TRP A 316 28.96 19.15 -22.46
CA TRP A 316 27.90 18.58 -23.29
C TRP A 316 27.23 17.36 -22.63
N ALA A 317 28.02 16.54 -21.91
CA ALA A 317 27.49 15.39 -21.18
C ALA A 317 26.67 15.85 -19.97
N GLY A 318 27.14 16.88 -19.25
CA GLY A 318 26.39 17.52 -18.17
C GLY A 318 25.01 18.01 -18.63
N PHE A 319 24.93 18.62 -19.82
CA PHE A 319 23.65 19.07 -20.39
C PHE A 319 22.68 17.91 -20.69
N ILE A 320 23.18 16.79 -21.24
CA ILE A 320 22.36 15.59 -21.49
C ILE A 320 21.80 15.05 -20.17
N VAL A 321 22.64 14.98 -19.13
CA VAL A 321 22.25 14.54 -17.79
C VAL A 321 21.18 15.46 -17.19
N ALA A 322 21.35 16.77 -17.36
CA ALA A 322 20.39 17.76 -16.91
C ALA A 322 19.02 17.58 -17.58
N VAL A 323 18.97 17.45 -18.90
CA VAL A 323 17.72 17.19 -19.63
C VAL A 323 17.07 15.87 -19.17
N GLY A 324 17.86 14.82 -18.97
CA GLY A 324 17.35 13.54 -18.46
C GLY A 324 16.76 13.65 -17.06
N SER A 325 17.36 14.45 -16.17
CA SER A 325 16.85 14.68 -14.81
C SER A 325 15.50 15.40 -14.82
N ILE A 326 15.35 16.44 -15.67
CA ILE A 326 14.12 17.21 -15.83
C ILE A 326 13.00 16.31 -16.37
N CYS A 327 13.31 15.47 -17.37
CA CYS A 327 12.38 14.47 -17.89
C CYS A 327 11.94 13.48 -16.79
N ALA A 328 12.90 12.93 -16.03
CA ALA A 328 12.63 11.98 -14.95
C ALA A 328 11.74 12.57 -13.86
N MET A 329 12.07 13.78 -13.39
CA MET A 329 11.28 14.48 -12.37
C MET A 329 9.87 14.82 -12.87
N ASN A 330 9.72 15.22 -14.13
CA ASN A 330 8.39 15.45 -14.72
C ASN A 330 7.54 14.18 -14.75
N THR A 331 8.13 13.02 -15.05
CA THR A 331 7.44 11.72 -14.99
C THR A 331 6.88 11.45 -13.60
N VAL A 332 7.70 11.57 -12.55
CA VAL A 332 7.25 11.33 -11.17
C VAL A 332 6.18 12.35 -10.76
N LEU A 333 6.35 13.62 -11.12
CA LEU A 333 5.40 14.69 -10.81
C LEU A 333 4.01 14.41 -11.42
N LEU A 334 3.99 14.04 -12.71
CA LEU A 334 2.75 13.69 -13.40
C LEU A 334 2.12 12.42 -12.81
N SER A 335 2.93 11.43 -12.45
CA SER A 335 2.47 10.19 -11.80
C SER A 335 1.79 10.46 -10.46
N ASN A 336 2.35 11.34 -9.62
CA ASN A 336 1.78 11.71 -8.33
C ASN A 336 0.46 12.48 -8.47
N LEU A 337 0.42 13.48 -9.37
CA LEU A 337 -0.80 14.24 -9.66
C LEU A 337 -1.92 13.40 -10.27
N PHE A 338 -1.58 12.28 -10.91
CA PHE A 338 -2.54 11.35 -11.49
C PHE A 338 -3.05 10.33 -10.47
N SER A 339 -2.17 9.79 -9.61
CA SER A 339 -2.50 8.75 -8.64
C SER A 339 -3.29 9.28 -7.45
N LEU A 340 -2.92 10.45 -6.91
CA LEU A 340 -3.55 11.00 -5.70
C LEU A 340 -5.07 11.19 -5.82
N PRO A 341 -5.60 11.86 -6.88
CA PRO A 341 -7.05 12.07 -7.00
C PRO A 341 -7.84 10.77 -7.15
N ARG A 342 -7.23 9.68 -7.64
CA ARG A 342 -7.88 8.36 -7.75
C ARG A 342 -8.05 7.69 -6.40
N ILE A 343 -7.06 7.80 -5.53
CA ILE A 343 -7.15 7.28 -4.15
C ILE A 343 -8.22 8.05 -3.39
N VAL A 344 -8.24 9.37 -3.53
CA VAL A 344 -9.29 10.22 -2.93
C VAL A 344 -10.66 9.86 -3.49
N TYR A 345 -10.77 9.65 -4.80
CA TYR A 345 -12.00 9.19 -5.44
C TYR A 345 -12.48 7.86 -4.83
N ALA A 346 -11.61 6.87 -4.65
CA ALA A 346 -11.95 5.58 -4.04
C ALA A 346 -12.42 5.74 -2.58
N MET A 347 -11.73 6.57 -1.78
CA MET A 347 -12.14 6.86 -0.39
C MET A 347 -13.47 7.61 -0.31
N ALA A 348 -13.73 8.53 -1.25
CA ALA A 348 -14.99 9.27 -1.34
C ALA A 348 -16.13 8.38 -1.84
N GLU A 349 -15.84 7.45 -2.75
CA GLU A 349 -16.79 6.44 -3.20
C GLU A 349 -17.21 5.51 -2.05
N ASP A 350 -16.30 5.15 -1.15
CA ASP A 350 -16.62 4.37 0.05
C ASP A 350 -17.35 5.19 1.14
N GLY A 351 -17.48 6.51 0.96
CA GLY A 351 -18.14 7.41 1.90
C GLY A 351 -17.27 7.83 3.10
N LEU A 352 -16.01 7.37 3.15
CA LEU A 352 -15.06 7.72 4.21
C LEU A 352 -14.46 9.12 4.03
N PHE A 353 -14.53 9.66 2.81
CA PHE A 353 -14.08 11.01 2.47
C PHE A 353 -15.19 11.85 1.83
N PHE A 354 -15.00 13.17 1.75
CA PHE A 354 -16.03 14.09 1.25
C PHE A 354 -16.52 13.71 -0.15
N GLN A 355 -17.84 13.56 -0.32
CA GLN A 355 -18.47 13.11 -1.58
C GLN A 355 -18.20 14.02 -2.78
N ILE A 356 -17.76 15.26 -2.59
CA ILE A 356 -17.44 16.17 -3.69
C ILE A 356 -16.30 15.62 -4.58
N PHE A 357 -15.40 14.82 -3.99
CA PHE A 357 -14.26 14.24 -4.68
C PHE A 357 -14.59 12.96 -5.46
N SER A 358 -15.79 12.38 -5.30
CA SER A 358 -16.23 11.24 -6.10
C SER A 358 -16.78 11.65 -7.48
N ARG A 359 -16.81 12.95 -7.81
CA ARG A 359 -17.33 13.43 -9.10
C ARG A 359 -16.26 13.36 -10.20
N VAL A 360 -16.57 12.62 -11.26
CA VAL A 360 -15.72 12.48 -12.45
C VAL A 360 -16.26 13.36 -13.59
N HIS A 361 -15.38 14.04 -14.31
CA HIS A 361 -15.80 14.90 -15.42
C HIS A 361 -16.14 14.09 -16.69
N PRO A 362 -17.32 14.29 -17.34
CA PRO A 362 -17.80 13.40 -18.41
C PRO A 362 -16.90 13.30 -19.65
N ARG A 363 -16.21 14.38 -20.03
CA ARG A 363 -15.36 14.40 -21.24
C ARG A 363 -13.95 13.88 -21.02
N THR A 364 -13.39 14.14 -19.84
CA THR A 364 -11.99 13.83 -19.53
C THR A 364 -11.84 12.54 -18.72
N GLN A 365 -12.93 12.03 -18.14
CA GLN A 365 -12.98 10.81 -17.32
C GLN A 365 -11.99 10.84 -16.15
N VAL A 366 -11.68 12.04 -15.64
CA VAL A 366 -10.81 12.26 -14.48
C VAL A 366 -11.51 13.10 -13.40
N PRO A 367 -11.19 12.90 -12.11
CA PRO A 367 -11.74 13.70 -11.01
C PRO A 367 -11.05 15.08 -10.93
N VAL A 368 -11.48 16.00 -11.80
CA VAL A 368 -10.87 17.35 -11.95
C VAL A 368 -10.84 18.14 -10.63
N ILE A 369 -11.87 18.03 -9.80
CA ILE A 369 -11.92 18.73 -8.50
C ILE A 369 -10.78 18.25 -7.60
N GLY A 370 -10.54 16.94 -7.55
CA GLY A 370 -9.42 16.37 -6.80
C GLY A 370 -8.08 16.85 -7.35
N ILE A 371 -7.90 16.81 -8.68
CA ILE A 371 -6.67 17.26 -9.34
C ILE A 371 -6.36 18.72 -8.96
N VAL A 372 -7.34 19.63 -9.09
CA VAL A 372 -7.13 21.06 -8.83
C VAL A 372 -6.89 21.34 -7.35
N VAL A 373 -7.70 20.78 -6.45
CA VAL A 373 -7.57 21.04 -5.00
C VAL A 373 -6.24 20.50 -4.48
N PHE A 374 -5.90 19.24 -4.77
CA PHE A 374 -4.66 18.66 -4.29
C PHE A 374 -3.44 19.20 -5.04
N GLY A 375 -3.56 19.57 -6.32
CA GLY A 375 -2.52 20.26 -7.08
C GLY A 375 -2.16 21.62 -6.50
N VAL A 376 -3.15 22.41 -6.09
CA VAL A 376 -2.93 23.68 -5.39
C VAL A 376 -2.31 23.45 -4.00
N LEU A 377 -2.78 22.46 -3.25
CA LEU A 377 -2.17 22.11 -1.95
C LEU A 377 -0.70 21.68 -2.11
N MET A 378 -0.39 20.86 -3.12
CA MET A 378 0.98 20.48 -3.46
C MET A 378 1.83 21.71 -3.81
N ALA A 379 1.31 22.64 -4.62
CA ALA A 379 2.00 23.87 -4.97
C ALA A 379 2.29 24.75 -3.74
N LEU A 380 1.35 24.85 -2.81
CA LEU A 380 1.54 25.54 -1.53
C LEU A 380 2.59 24.86 -0.66
N MET A 381 2.60 23.53 -0.60
CA MET A 381 3.63 22.79 0.14
C MET A 381 5.01 22.99 -0.47
N ALA A 382 5.13 22.93 -1.81
CA ALA A 382 6.38 23.22 -2.50
C ALA A 382 6.84 24.66 -2.26
N LEU A 383 5.92 25.62 -2.21
CA LEU A 383 6.25 27.02 -1.93
C LEU A 383 6.82 27.21 -0.51
N ILE A 384 6.28 26.50 0.49
CA ILE A 384 6.53 26.78 1.91
C ILE A 384 7.64 25.90 2.51
N PHE A 385 7.79 24.66 2.05
CA PHE A 385 8.64 23.66 2.69
C PHE A 385 9.90 23.34 1.89
N ASP A 386 10.97 23.01 2.62
CA ASP A 386 12.22 22.62 2.01
C ASP A 386 12.23 21.15 1.57
N LEU A 387 13.08 20.81 0.59
CA LEU A 387 13.18 19.47 0.02
C LEU A 387 13.48 18.41 1.09
N GLU A 388 14.47 18.66 1.96
CA GLU A 388 14.86 17.72 3.02
C GLU A 388 13.71 17.48 4.00
N ALA A 389 13.03 18.55 4.42
CA ALA A 389 11.87 18.49 5.30
C ALA A 389 10.71 17.69 4.69
N LEU A 390 10.46 17.87 3.39
CA LEU A 390 9.44 17.11 2.65
C LEU A 390 9.84 15.64 2.55
N VAL A 391 11.09 15.33 2.16
CA VAL A 391 11.57 13.94 2.00
C VAL A 391 11.51 13.17 3.33
N GLN A 392 12.01 13.74 4.44
CA GLN A 392 11.94 13.08 5.74
C GLN A 392 10.50 12.84 6.19
N PHE A 393 9.60 13.80 5.93
CA PHE A 393 8.19 13.71 6.29
C PHE A 393 7.42 12.70 5.42
N LEU A 394 7.82 12.55 4.16
CA LEU A 394 7.31 11.50 3.29
C LEU A 394 7.71 10.11 3.77
N SER A 395 9.00 9.91 4.10
CA SER A 395 9.52 8.59 4.46
C SER A 395 8.82 7.98 5.66
N ILE A 396 8.48 8.75 6.70
CA ILE A 396 7.74 8.22 7.86
C ILE A 396 6.36 7.68 7.45
N GLY A 397 5.67 8.40 6.56
CA GLY A 397 4.36 8.01 6.06
C GLY A 397 4.43 6.71 5.27
N THR A 398 5.33 6.64 4.28
CA THR A 398 5.49 5.43 3.46
C THR A 398 5.90 4.21 4.29
N LEU A 399 6.85 4.36 5.22
CA LEU A 399 7.31 3.27 6.09
C LEU A 399 6.17 2.74 6.98
N LEU A 400 5.30 3.63 7.47
CA LEU A 400 4.12 3.22 8.22
C LEU A 400 3.13 2.46 7.33
N ALA A 401 2.84 2.96 6.12
CA ALA A 401 1.97 2.29 5.16
C ALA A 401 2.47 0.86 4.84
N TYR A 402 3.79 0.71 4.59
CA TYR A 402 4.38 -0.58 4.27
C TYR A 402 4.34 -1.55 5.45
N THR A 403 4.51 -1.05 6.68
CA THR A 403 4.37 -1.86 7.90
C THR A 403 2.96 -2.42 8.04
N PHE A 404 1.94 -1.60 7.79
CA PHE A 404 0.55 -2.05 7.85
C PHE A 404 0.18 -2.99 6.70
N VAL A 405 0.69 -2.78 5.48
CA VAL A 405 0.48 -3.72 4.37
C VAL A 405 1.15 -5.07 4.67
N ALA A 406 2.37 -5.09 5.20
CA ALA A 406 3.04 -6.32 5.62
C ALA A 406 2.23 -7.08 6.69
N ALA A 407 1.72 -6.38 7.70
CA ALA A 407 0.85 -6.98 8.71
C ALA A 407 -0.47 -7.47 8.11
N SER A 408 -1.04 -6.74 7.16
CA SER A 408 -2.28 -7.09 6.46
C SER A 408 -2.14 -8.37 5.64
N VAL A 409 -0.96 -8.62 5.02
CA VAL A 409 -0.71 -9.84 4.23
C VAL A 409 -0.75 -11.06 5.15
N VAL A 410 -0.14 -10.94 6.33
CA VAL A 410 -0.17 -12.01 7.32
C VAL A 410 -1.61 -12.28 7.72
N VAL A 411 -2.35 -11.26 8.16
CA VAL A 411 -3.75 -11.41 8.58
C VAL A 411 -4.60 -12.07 7.48
N LEU A 412 -4.49 -11.59 6.23
CA LEU A 412 -5.26 -12.13 5.11
C LEU A 412 -4.97 -13.62 4.83
N ARG A 413 -3.73 -14.09 5.00
CA ARG A 413 -3.38 -15.49 4.75
C ARG A 413 -3.95 -16.49 5.75
N PHE A 414 -4.37 -16.01 6.92
CA PHE A 414 -4.89 -16.85 8.00
C PHE A 414 -6.35 -16.50 8.35
N GLN A 415 -6.96 -15.55 7.65
CA GLN A 415 -8.40 -15.30 7.74
C GLN A 415 -9.15 -16.31 6.86
N GLN A 416 -10.26 -16.82 7.39
CA GLN A 416 -11.18 -17.65 6.64
C GLN A 416 -11.93 -16.79 5.61
N GLU A 417 -12.04 -17.26 4.36
CA GLU A 417 -13.01 -16.70 3.42
C GLU A 417 -14.39 -16.79 4.07
N ARG A 418 -14.96 -15.63 4.46
CA ARG A 418 -16.37 -15.55 4.83
C ARG A 418 -17.20 -15.74 3.56
N SER A 419 -17.32 -16.98 3.11
CA SER A 419 -18.25 -17.34 2.05
C SER A 419 -19.68 -17.07 2.54
N ALA A 420 -20.29 -16.05 1.96
CA ALA A 420 -21.70 -15.77 2.10
C ALA A 420 -22.50 -16.78 1.27
N ALA A 421 -22.66 -18.01 1.80
CA ALA A 421 -23.80 -18.91 1.60
C ALA A 421 -23.46 -20.31 2.15
N PRO A 422 -24.36 -20.97 2.90
CA PRO A 422 -24.24 -22.40 3.11
C PRO A 422 -24.31 -23.12 1.74
N PRO A 423 -23.51 -24.17 1.51
CA PRO A 423 -23.69 -25.01 0.33
C PRO A 423 -25.13 -25.52 0.31
N GLN A 424 -25.84 -25.28 -0.78
CA GLN A 424 -27.15 -25.89 -1.00
C GLN A 424 -27.00 -27.41 -0.88
N PRO A 425 -27.87 -28.10 -0.12
CA PRO A 425 -27.80 -29.55 -0.02
C PRO A 425 -27.91 -30.15 -1.41
N ALA A 426 -26.90 -30.94 -1.79
CA ALA A 426 -26.88 -31.71 -3.02
C ALA A 426 -28.09 -32.65 -3.05
N GLY A 427 -29.17 -32.19 -3.68
CA GLY A 427 -30.47 -32.86 -3.61
C GLY A 427 -31.49 -32.24 -4.55
N SER A 428 -31.10 -31.90 -5.78
CA SER A 428 -32.05 -31.65 -6.87
C SER A 428 -31.36 -31.83 -8.22
N GLN A 429 -30.93 -33.06 -8.51
CA GLN A 429 -30.70 -33.44 -9.90
C GLN A 429 -32.05 -33.73 -10.56
N SER A 430 -32.36 -32.89 -11.53
CA SER A 430 -33.39 -33.04 -12.56
C SER A 430 -33.46 -34.47 -13.10
N SER A 431 -34.65 -35.04 -13.10
CA SER A 431 -35.00 -36.33 -13.71
C SER A 431 -34.65 -36.35 -15.22
N PRO A 432 -33.95 -37.38 -15.73
CA PRO A 432 -33.95 -37.67 -17.15
C PRO A 432 -35.17 -38.54 -17.51
N GLY A 433 -35.82 -38.24 -18.64
CA GLY A 433 -36.98 -38.96 -19.16
C GLY A 433 -36.70 -40.41 -19.57
N PRO A 434 -37.75 -41.19 -19.86
CA PRO A 434 -37.64 -42.62 -20.09
C PRO A 434 -37.17 -42.89 -21.52
N ASN A 435 -36.18 -43.77 -21.70
CA ASN A 435 -36.05 -44.53 -22.94
C ASN A 435 -35.52 -45.94 -22.66
N GLU A 436 -36.19 -46.89 -23.29
CA GLU A 436 -36.10 -48.34 -23.20
C GLU A 436 -34.80 -48.89 -23.82
N GLY A 437 -34.37 -50.10 -23.38
CA GLY A 437 -33.38 -50.89 -24.11
C GLY A 437 -32.60 -51.94 -23.30
N ALA A 438 -33.20 -53.12 -23.15
CA ALA A 438 -32.70 -54.46 -22.79
C ALA A 438 -31.20 -54.78 -22.58
N GLY A 439 -30.93 -55.68 -21.60
CA GLY A 439 -29.81 -56.65 -21.61
C GLY A 439 -29.26 -57.06 -20.22
N PRO A 440 -29.25 -58.35 -19.82
CA PRO A 440 -29.08 -58.74 -18.40
C PRO A 440 -27.67 -59.24 -18.02
N SER A 441 -27.46 -59.31 -16.71
CA SER A 441 -26.48 -60.15 -15.96
C SER A 441 -25.15 -59.48 -15.60
N GLU A 442 -24.97 -59.14 -14.32
CA GLU A 442 -24.03 -59.86 -13.43
C GLU A 442 -24.09 -59.30 -12.01
N LEU A 443 -24.14 -60.22 -11.04
CA LEU A 443 -24.20 -59.96 -9.61
C LEU A 443 -22.95 -59.22 -9.13
N LYS A 444 -23.11 -58.03 -8.53
CA LYS A 444 -22.06 -57.39 -7.73
C LYS A 444 -22.31 -57.63 -6.25
N GLU A 445 -21.35 -58.36 -5.69
CA GLU A 445 -21.01 -58.57 -4.29
C GLU A 445 -21.38 -57.43 -3.35
N TYR A 446 -22.01 -57.79 -2.22
CA TYR A 446 -22.28 -56.89 -1.10
C TYR A 446 -20.96 -56.53 -0.40
N GLU A 447 -20.40 -55.35 -0.71
CA GLU A 447 -19.30 -54.81 0.10
C GLU A 447 -19.83 -54.37 1.47
N SER A 448 -19.17 -54.89 2.51
CA SER A 448 -19.47 -54.73 3.92
C SER A 448 -19.41 -53.25 4.35
N PHE A 449 -20.45 -52.81 5.05
CA PHE A 449 -20.57 -51.47 5.67
C PHE A 449 -19.42 -51.13 6.63
N SER A 450 -18.63 -52.12 7.07
CA SER A 450 -17.48 -51.94 7.94
C SER A 450 -16.27 -51.31 7.25
N ASP A 451 -16.07 -51.56 5.95
CA ASP A 451 -14.97 -50.93 5.18
C ASP A 451 -15.22 -49.44 4.99
N LYS A 452 -16.48 -49.02 4.87
CA LYS A 452 -16.85 -47.60 4.83
C LYS A 452 -16.61 -46.89 6.15
N LEU A 453 -16.68 -47.57 7.29
CA LEU A 453 -16.38 -46.95 8.59
C LEU A 453 -14.87 -46.80 8.83
N GLN A 454 -14.06 -47.76 8.37
CA GLN A 454 -12.60 -47.62 8.44
C GLN A 454 -12.07 -46.59 7.43
N LEU A 455 -12.62 -46.52 6.22
CA LEU A 455 -12.30 -45.45 5.26
C LEU A 455 -12.73 -44.06 5.76
N VAL A 456 -13.83 -43.93 6.50
CA VAL A 456 -14.20 -42.66 7.17
C VAL A 456 -13.26 -42.32 8.34
N GLY A 457 -12.57 -43.31 8.93
CA GLY A 457 -11.55 -43.11 9.95
C GLY A 457 -10.20 -42.63 9.38
N THR A 458 -9.79 -43.12 8.21
CA THR A 458 -8.54 -42.75 7.55
C THR A 458 -8.65 -41.57 6.57
N ASP A 459 -9.82 -41.27 6.02
CA ASP A 459 -10.03 -40.06 5.18
C ASP A 459 -10.13 -38.77 6.00
N LYS A 460 -10.32 -38.84 7.33
CA LYS A 460 -10.15 -37.68 8.21
C LYS A 460 -8.72 -37.12 8.22
N ALA A 461 -7.73 -37.89 7.75
CA ALA A 461 -6.34 -37.43 7.63
C ALA A 461 -6.08 -36.55 6.38
N LYS A 462 -7.05 -36.44 5.46
CA LYS A 462 -6.94 -35.61 4.24
C LYS A 462 -8.11 -34.62 4.06
N VAL A 463 -8.79 -34.26 5.14
CA VAL A 463 -9.69 -33.09 5.11
C VAL A 463 -8.79 -31.86 4.95
N HIS A 464 -8.99 -31.08 3.88
CA HIS A 464 -8.39 -29.75 3.74
C HIS A 464 -8.73 -28.96 5.00
N ARG A 465 -7.75 -28.78 5.90
CA ARG A 465 -7.92 -27.99 7.12
C ARG A 465 -8.15 -26.54 6.72
N GLU A 466 -9.06 -25.88 7.42
CA GLU A 466 -9.43 -24.50 7.13
C GLU A 466 -8.27 -23.54 7.47
N PRO A 467 -8.04 -22.48 6.67
CA PRO A 467 -7.00 -21.51 6.94
C PRO A 467 -7.20 -20.86 8.31
N GLY A 468 -6.12 -20.67 9.06
CA GLY A 468 -6.16 -20.12 10.42
C GLY A 468 -6.37 -21.14 11.55
N GLN A 469 -6.44 -22.45 11.24
CA GLN A 469 -6.37 -23.53 12.25
C GLN A 469 -4.93 -24.00 12.52
N LEU A 470 -4.71 -24.69 13.64
CA LEU A 470 -3.39 -25.21 14.01
C LEU A 470 -2.93 -26.35 13.09
N LYS A 471 -1.64 -26.37 12.71
CA LYS A 471 -1.04 -27.47 11.93
C LYS A 471 -1.14 -28.79 12.70
N ALA A 472 -1.40 -29.87 11.96
CA ALA A 472 -1.58 -31.23 12.52
C ALA A 472 -0.40 -31.71 13.38
N ALA A 473 0.82 -31.29 13.04
CA ALA A 473 2.03 -31.65 13.78
C ALA A 473 2.12 -31.02 15.18
N PHE A 474 1.49 -29.87 15.39
CA PHE A 474 1.58 -29.09 16.64
C PHE A 474 0.33 -29.17 17.50
N GLU A 475 -0.74 -29.75 16.95
CA GLU A 475 -2.02 -29.98 17.63
C GLU A 475 -1.89 -30.69 18.99
N PRO A 476 -1.06 -31.75 19.15
CA PRO A 476 -0.93 -32.41 20.46
C PRO A 476 -0.13 -31.61 21.50
N TYR A 477 0.61 -30.57 21.10
CA TYR A 477 1.46 -29.78 22.01
C TYR A 477 0.81 -28.47 22.46
N LEU A 478 -0.21 -27.99 21.74
CA LEU A 478 -0.80 -26.66 21.92
C LEU A 478 -2.33 -26.72 22.02
N GLU A 479 -2.85 -27.66 22.81
CA GLU A 479 -4.30 -27.84 23.01
C GLU A 479 -5.01 -26.58 23.53
N PHE A 480 -4.33 -25.75 24.34
CA PHE A 480 -4.87 -24.49 24.86
C PHE A 480 -5.24 -23.47 23.75
N LEU A 481 -4.60 -23.53 22.58
CA LEU A 481 -4.87 -22.60 21.48
C LEU A 481 -6.11 -23.00 20.66
N ARG A 482 -6.71 -24.17 20.94
CA ARG A 482 -7.87 -24.71 20.22
C ARG A 482 -9.18 -24.00 20.56
N ASP A 483 -9.29 -23.43 21.76
CA ASP A 483 -10.53 -22.81 22.26
C ASP A 483 -10.80 -21.42 21.64
N PHE A 484 -9.82 -20.85 20.94
CA PHE A 484 -9.94 -19.55 20.27
C PHE A 484 -10.47 -19.69 18.84
N TYR A 485 -11.22 -18.70 18.37
CA TYR A 485 -11.72 -18.70 16.98
C TYR A 485 -10.56 -18.70 15.98
N PRO A 486 -10.68 -19.45 14.85
CA PRO A 486 -9.65 -19.49 13.83
C PRO A 486 -9.35 -18.08 13.30
N GLY A 487 -8.08 -17.69 13.30
CA GLY A 487 -7.60 -16.37 12.87
C GLY A 487 -7.52 -15.28 13.95
N GLU A 488 -8.22 -15.38 15.09
CA GLU A 488 -8.07 -14.41 16.20
C GLU A 488 -6.68 -14.51 16.84
N VAL A 489 -6.23 -15.74 17.07
CA VAL A 489 -4.89 -16.04 17.61
C VAL A 489 -3.80 -15.44 16.73
N VAL A 490 -3.95 -15.57 15.41
CA VAL A 490 -3.00 -15.00 14.44
C VAL A 490 -3.04 -13.48 14.46
N THR A 491 -4.21 -12.87 14.57
CA THR A 491 -4.35 -11.41 14.65
C THR A 491 -3.67 -10.86 15.91
N VAL A 492 -3.88 -11.50 17.07
CA VAL A 492 -3.19 -11.15 18.32
C VAL A 492 -1.68 -11.37 18.19
N ALA A 493 -1.25 -12.45 17.52
CA ALA A 493 0.16 -12.70 17.26
C ALA A 493 0.80 -11.63 16.37
N VAL A 494 0.10 -11.13 15.35
CA VAL A 494 0.58 -10.03 14.50
C VAL A 494 0.69 -8.73 15.29
N VAL A 495 -0.29 -8.41 16.13
CA VAL A 495 -0.24 -7.20 16.98
C VAL A 495 0.92 -7.29 17.98
N THR A 496 1.09 -8.44 18.64
CA THR A 496 2.22 -8.66 19.56
C THR A 496 3.57 -8.65 18.84
N LEU A 497 3.65 -9.13 17.60
CA LEU A 497 4.82 -9.02 16.73
C LEU A 497 5.16 -7.55 16.43
N MET A 498 4.16 -6.74 16.07
CA MET A 498 4.37 -5.31 15.80
C MET A 498 4.83 -4.55 17.07
N VAL A 499 4.17 -4.79 18.20
CA VAL A 499 4.54 -4.15 19.48
C VAL A 499 5.95 -4.55 19.91
N SER A 500 6.28 -5.84 19.84
CA SER A 500 7.63 -6.32 20.17
C SER A 500 8.69 -5.77 19.22
N ALA A 501 8.40 -5.63 17.93
CA ALA A 501 9.29 -4.98 16.96
C ALA A 501 9.54 -3.50 17.31
N ILE A 502 8.48 -2.74 17.62
CA ILE A 502 8.60 -1.32 18.04
C ILE A 502 9.45 -1.20 19.30
N CYS A 503 9.18 -2.01 20.32
CA CYS A 503 9.94 -2.00 21.57
C CYS A 503 11.41 -2.40 21.33
N LEU A 504 11.66 -3.45 20.57
CA LEU A 504 13.01 -3.93 20.24
C LEU A 504 13.80 -2.86 19.47
N CYS A 505 13.22 -2.25 18.44
CA CYS A 505 13.88 -1.18 17.70
C CYS A 505 14.08 0.08 18.57
N SER A 506 13.13 0.41 19.45
CA SER A 506 13.25 1.54 20.38
C SER A 506 14.43 1.36 21.34
N ILE A 507 14.60 0.15 21.88
CA ILE A 507 15.75 -0.17 22.74
C ILE A 507 17.05 -0.10 21.95
N LEU A 508 17.11 -0.66 20.74
CA LEU A 508 18.30 -0.62 19.90
C LEU A 508 18.74 0.81 19.54
N VAL A 509 17.78 1.73 19.31
CA VAL A 509 18.08 3.10 18.88
C VAL A 509 18.33 4.04 20.07
N PHE A 510 17.50 3.99 21.11
CA PHE A 510 17.52 4.96 22.22
C PHE A 510 18.12 4.42 23.52
N GLY A 511 18.27 3.09 23.65
CA GLY A 511 18.64 2.45 24.91
C GLY A 511 20.00 2.87 25.44
N ASN A 512 20.98 3.07 24.55
CA ASN A 512 22.34 3.46 24.94
C ASN A 512 22.56 4.98 24.97
N THR A 513 21.83 5.75 24.15
CA THR A 513 22.07 7.19 23.94
C THR A 513 21.22 8.09 24.82
N HIS A 514 19.94 7.76 25.03
CA HIS A 514 18.99 8.63 25.74
C HIS A 514 18.51 8.06 27.07
N LEU A 515 18.30 6.73 27.15
CA LEU A 515 17.83 6.12 28.40
C LEU A 515 18.97 5.79 29.40
N HIS A 516 20.24 5.84 28.97
CA HIS A 516 21.41 5.45 29.79
C HIS A 516 21.15 4.19 30.62
N LEU A 517 20.52 3.17 30.02
CA LEU A 517 20.15 1.96 30.73
C LEU A 517 21.42 1.23 31.19
N PRO A 518 21.46 0.73 32.44
CA PRO A 518 22.55 -0.12 32.87
C PRO A 518 22.59 -1.37 31.96
N THR A 519 23.80 -1.82 31.62
CA THR A 519 24.04 -2.86 30.60
C THR A 519 23.26 -4.16 30.80
N TRP A 520 23.04 -4.56 32.06
CA TRP A 520 22.20 -5.71 32.41
C TRP A 520 20.72 -5.51 32.03
N SER A 521 20.16 -4.33 32.30
CA SER A 521 18.76 -3.99 31.99
C SER A 521 18.56 -3.86 30.48
N TYR A 522 19.50 -3.21 29.79
CA TYR A 522 19.50 -3.11 28.33
C TYR A 522 19.50 -4.50 27.67
N SER A 523 20.41 -5.38 28.11
CA SER A 523 20.54 -6.73 27.55
C SER A 523 19.32 -7.61 27.85
N LEU A 524 18.75 -7.50 29.05
CA LEU A 524 17.54 -8.23 29.44
C LEU A 524 16.31 -7.80 28.65
N LEU A 525 16.11 -6.49 28.46
CA LEU A 525 15.01 -5.97 27.65
C LEU A 525 15.16 -6.38 26.18
N LEU A 526 16.38 -6.32 25.64
CA LEU A 526 16.66 -6.76 24.27
C LEU A 526 16.37 -8.27 24.10
N LEU A 527 16.73 -9.09 25.07
CA LEU A 527 16.42 -10.52 25.08
C LEU A 527 14.92 -10.80 25.21
N LEU A 528 14.21 -10.04 26.05
CA LEU A 528 12.77 -10.21 26.26
C LEU A 528 11.96 -9.88 25.00
N PHE A 529 12.23 -8.75 24.35
CA PHE A 529 11.49 -8.36 23.14
C PHE A 529 11.90 -9.17 21.90
N SER A 530 13.16 -9.62 21.82
CA SER A 530 13.56 -10.55 20.75
C SER A 530 12.91 -11.93 20.93
N LEU A 531 12.80 -12.42 22.17
CA LEU A 531 12.06 -13.64 22.47
C LEU A 531 10.57 -13.48 22.15
N GLY A 532 9.94 -12.36 22.54
CA GLY A 532 8.55 -12.06 22.18
C GLY A 532 8.31 -12.01 20.67
N PHE A 533 9.23 -11.40 19.92
CA PHE A 533 9.19 -11.36 18.46
C PHE A 533 9.32 -12.77 17.85
N LEU A 534 10.28 -13.57 18.30
CA LEU A 534 10.47 -14.95 17.82
C LEU A 534 9.29 -15.86 18.18
N LEU A 535 8.72 -15.72 19.38
CA LEU A 535 7.54 -16.47 19.81
C LEU A 535 6.32 -16.13 18.96
N SER A 536 6.09 -14.84 18.68
CA SER A 536 5.00 -14.41 17.80
C SER A 536 5.18 -14.94 16.37
N LEU A 537 6.41 -14.94 15.84
CA LEU A 537 6.74 -15.50 14.53
C LEU A 537 6.47 -17.01 14.48
N LEU A 538 6.89 -17.75 15.51
CA LEU A 538 6.67 -19.18 15.63
C LEU A 538 5.17 -19.51 15.72
N LEU A 539 4.44 -18.75 16.53
CA LEU A 539 3.00 -18.93 16.71
C LEU A 539 2.23 -18.70 15.40
N ILE A 540 2.61 -17.69 14.60
CA ILE A 540 2.07 -17.51 13.24
C ILE A 540 2.47 -18.68 12.32
N GLY A 541 3.72 -19.15 12.40
CA GLY A 541 4.23 -20.26 11.59
C GLY A 541 3.57 -21.62 11.87
N VAL A 542 3.01 -21.80 13.08
CA VAL A 542 2.31 -23.00 13.53
C VAL A 542 0.88 -23.11 12.97
N HIS A 543 0.29 -22.02 12.49
CA HIS A 543 -1.04 -22.05 11.87
C HIS A 543 -0.97 -22.45 10.38
N GLU A 544 -2.06 -23.03 9.87
CA GLU A 544 -2.20 -23.37 8.46
C GLU A 544 -2.48 -22.13 7.59
N GLN A 545 -1.74 -22.01 6.50
CA GLN A 545 -1.82 -20.88 5.57
C GLN A 545 -2.81 -21.18 4.44
N GLN A 546 -3.55 -20.17 3.99
CA GLN A 546 -4.34 -20.25 2.78
C GLN A 546 -3.44 -20.35 1.54
N GLN A 547 -3.41 -21.52 0.91
CA GLN A 547 -2.72 -21.74 -0.36
C GLN A 547 -3.70 -21.58 -1.54
N SER A 548 -3.60 -20.45 -2.26
CA SER A 548 -4.26 -20.25 -3.55
C SER A 548 -3.32 -20.62 -4.71
N THR A 549 -3.72 -21.58 -5.55
CA THR A 549 -2.93 -22.01 -6.72
C THR A 549 -2.96 -21.02 -7.89
N GLN A 550 -3.85 -20.01 -7.86
CA GLN A 550 -4.10 -19.13 -9.00
C GLN A 550 -3.42 -17.75 -8.91
N THR A 551 -2.93 -17.34 -7.73
CA THR A 551 -2.35 -16.01 -7.48
C THR A 551 -0.91 -16.09 -6.99
N PHE A 552 -0.14 -15.02 -7.21
CA PHE A 552 1.23 -14.93 -6.67
C PHE A 552 1.18 -14.94 -5.14
N GLN A 553 2.06 -15.76 -4.55
CA GLN A 553 2.22 -15.90 -3.11
C GLN A 553 3.62 -15.46 -2.70
N LEU A 554 3.70 -14.57 -1.72
CA LEU A 554 4.94 -14.22 -1.03
C LEU A 554 5.65 -15.48 -0.50
N PRO A 555 6.93 -15.69 -0.85
CA PRO A 555 7.73 -16.76 -0.25
C PRO A 555 8.05 -16.47 1.22
N LEU A 556 8.28 -17.55 2.00
CA LEU A 556 8.76 -17.50 3.39
C LEU A 556 7.85 -16.72 4.36
N VAL A 557 6.52 -16.83 4.23
CA VAL A 557 5.59 -16.33 5.27
C VAL A 557 5.67 -17.24 6.50
N PRO A 558 5.83 -16.71 7.73
CA PRO A 558 5.70 -15.30 8.14
C PRO A 558 7.00 -14.48 8.23
N LEU A 559 8.16 -15.04 7.88
CA LEU A 559 9.47 -14.39 8.00
C LEU A 559 9.59 -13.12 7.14
N THR A 560 9.16 -13.17 5.88
CA THR A 560 9.32 -12.03 4.95
C THR A 560 8.54 -10.78 5.43
N PRO A 561 7.23 -10.86 5.77
CA PRO A 561 6.52 -9.72 6.36
C PRO A 561 7.09 -9.26 7.70
N ALA A 562 7.50 -10.18 8.56
CA ALA A 562 8.05 -9.84 9.88
C ALA A 562 9.37 -9.06 9.77
N LEU A 563 10.25 -9.46 8.84
CA LEU A 563 11.49 -8.74 8.56
C LEU A 563 11.21 -7.35 7.97
N SER A 564 10.20 -7.22 7.10
CA SER A 564 9.76 -5.92 6.57
C SER A 564 9.28 -5.00 7.71
N ILE A 565 8.43 -5.49 8.61
CA ILE A 565 7.94 -4.74 9.78
C ILE A 565 9.12 -4.26 10.64
N LEU A 566 10.09 -5.14 10.94
CA LEU A 566 11.24 -4.81 11.76
C LEU A 566 12.12 -3.74 11.11
N LEU A 567 12.46 -3.89 9.82
CA LEU A 567 13.28 -2.92 9.10
C LEU A 567 12.59 -1.57 8.95
N ASN A 568 11.30 -1.56 8.59
CA ASN A 568 10.54 -0.31 8.47
C ASN A 568 10.48 0.42 9.82
N THR A 569 10.23 -0.31 10.90
CA THR A 569 10.19 0.23 12.26
C THR A 569 11.54 0.80 12.69
N TYR A 570 12.63 0.09 12.40
CA TYR A 570 13.98 0.59 12.67
C TYR A 570 14.28 1.89 11.92
N LEU A 571 13.94 1.96 10.63
CA LEU A 571 14.18 3.17 9.81
C LEU A 571 13.32 4.35 10.27
N MET A 572 12.06 4.12 10.66
CA MET A 572 11.20 5.18 11.22
C MET A 572 11.80 5.82 12.48
N LEU A 573 12.44 5.04 13.34
CA LEU A 573 13.07 5.54 14.56
C LEU A 573 14.37 6.31 14.34
N LYS A 574 14.98 6.18 13.15
CA LYS A 574 16.18 6.96 12.75
C LYS A 574 15.85 8.33 12.17
N LEU A 575 14.57 8.62 11.93
CA LEU A 575 14.11 9.93 11.46
C LEU A 575 14.11 10.97 12.60
N SER A 576 14.16 12.25 12.22
CA SER A 576 14.16 13.38 13.15
C SER A 576 12.91 13.43 14.03
N TYR A 577 13.05 13.91 15.27
CA TYR A 577 11.92 14.16 16.17
C TYR A 577 10.89 15.13 15.56
N MET A 578 11.34 16.11 14.78
CA MET A 578 10.45 17.06 14.09
C MET A 578 9.52 16.35 13.10
N THR A 579 9.98 15.27 12.48
CA THR A 579 9.21 14.44 11.57
C THR A 579 8.05 13.76 12.29
N TRP A 580 8.31 13.21 13.48
CA TRP A 580 7.29 12.60 14.33
C TRP A 580 6.22 13.58 14.78
N LEU A 581 6.62 14.81 15.13
CA LEU A 581 5.69 15.85 15.52
C LEU A 581 4.76 16.23 14.37
N ARG A 582 5.32 16.51 13.17
CA ARG A 582 4.55 16.81 11.95
C ARG A 582 3.56 15.69 11.61
N PHE A 583 4.03 14.46 11.67
CA PHE A 583 3.22 13.28 11.41
C PHE A 583 2.09 13.09 12.42
N SER A 584 2.36 13.32 13.69
CA SER A 584 1.34 13.24 14.74
C SER A 584 0.24 14.28 14.54
N VAL A 585 0.59 15.53 14.20
CA VAL A 585 -0.39 16.58 13.88
C VAL A 585 -1.24 16.19 12.68
N TRP A 586 -0.63 15.65 11.62
CA TRP A 586 -1.37 15.18 10.44
C TRP A 586 -2.33 14.04 10.75
N LEU A 587 -1.91 13.04 11.54
CA LEU A 587 -2.78 11.95 11.97
C LEU A 587 -3.96 12.44 12.82
N ILE A 588 -3.74 13.41 13.70
CA ILE A 588 -4.82 14.03 14.49
C ILE A 588 -5.86 14.69 13.56
N ILE A 589 -5.42 15.44 12.54
CA ILE A 589 -6.33 16.02 11.55
C ILE A 589 -7.14 14.93 10.84
N GLY A 590 -6.49 13.84 10.44
CA GLY A 590 -7.16 12.68 9.83
C GLY A 590 -8.22 12.08 10.74
N LEU A 591 -7.89 11.82 12.00
CA LEU A 591 -8.83 11.30 12.99
C LEU A 591 -10.03 12.24 13.18
N LEU A 592 -9.81 13.56 13.19
CA LEU A 592 -10.89 14.54 13.26
C LEU A 592 -11.81 14.47 12.04
N VAL A 593 -11.26 14.30 10.83
CA VAL A 593 -12.04 14.11 9.60
C VAL A 593 -12.83 12.79 9.63
N TYR A 594 -12.22 11.70 10.11
CA TYR A 594 -12.89 10.40 10.21
C TYR A 594 -14.05 10.41 11.20
N PHE A 595 -13.81 10.87 12.43
CA PHE A 595 -14.85 10.92 13.47
C PHE A 595 -15.91 11.99 13.18
N GLY A 596 -15.54 13.07 12.50
CA GLY A 596 -16.47 14.14 12.11
C GLY A 596 -17.35 13.79 10.91
N TYR A 597 -16.81 13.07 9.92
CA TYR A 597 -17.51 12.80 8.66
C TYR A 597 -17.53 11.31 8.28
N GLY A 598 -16.36 10.67 8.22
CA GLY A 598 -16.18 9.33 7.63
C GLY A 598 -17.01 8.22 8.30
N ILE A 599 -17.00 8.15 9.65
CA ILE A 599 -17.73 7.12 10.40
C ILE A 599 -19.26 7.18 10.19
N TRP A 600 -19.79 8.38 9.89
CA TRP A 600 -21.23 8.60 9.70
C TRP A 600 -21.67 8.33 8.26
N HIS A 601 -20.79 8.59 7.29
CA HIS A 601 -21.09 8.50 5.85
C HIS A 601 -20.56 7.22 5.19
N SER A 602 -19.86 6.36 5.92
CA SER A 602 -19.40 5.05 5.44
C SER A 602 -20.54 4.26 4.79
N LYS A 603 -20.33 3.81 3.54
CA LYS A 603 -21.31 2.97 2.85
C LYS A 603 -21.48 1.60 3.50
N GLU A 604 -20.44 1.06 4.12
CA GLU A 604 -20.54 -0.20 4.87
C GLU A 604 -21.41 -0.07 6.11
N ASN A 605 -21.48 1.13 6.71
CA ASN A 605 -22.45 1.45 7.77
C ASN A 605 -23.90 1.38 7.27
N LEU A 606 -24.15 1.69 5.99
CA LEU A 606 -25.47 1.66 5.36
C LEU A 606 -25.82 0.25 4.84
N ARG A 607 -24.80 -0.55 4.49
CA ARG A 607 -24.94 -1.93 4.01
C ARG A 607 -25.23 -2.93 5.10
N GLU A 608 -24.80 -2.69 6.35
CA GLU A 608 -25.27 -3.47 7.50
C GLU A 608 -26.81 -3.40 7.54
N PRO A 609 -27.52 -4.44 7.08
CA PRO A 609 -28.95 -4.46 7.22
C PRO A 609 -29.22 -4.58 8.71
N THR A 610 -30.36 -4.08 9.14
CA THR A 610 -31.05 -4.36 10.39
C THR A 610 -31.16 -5.87 10.66
N SER A 611 -30.05 -6.57 10.93
CA SER A 611 -29.94 -8.03 11.04
C SER A 611 -30.31 -8.51 12.45
N ARG A 612 -31.32 -7.87 13.05
CA ARG A 612 -31.98 -8.31 14.28
C ARG A 612 -33.36 -7.67 14.41
N SER A 613 -34.33 -8.17 13.64
CA SER A 613 -35.75 -8.24 14.02
C SER A 613 -36.59 -9.10 13.07
N VAL A 614 -36.06 -10.18 12.51
CA VAL A 614 -36.91 -11.33 12.21
C VAL A 614 -36.40 -12.44 13.11
N SER A 615 -36.84 -12.39 14.37
CA SER A 615 -36.97 -13.61 15.15
C SER A 615 -37.88 -14.52 14.33
N ALA A 616 -37.30 -15.39 13.51
CA ALA A 616 -37.95 -16.61 13.09
C ALA A 616 -38.28 -17.32 14.41
N ARG A 617 -39.49 -17.10 14.89
CA ARG A 617 -40.07 -17.80 16.02
C ARG A 617 -40.25 -19.22 15.51
N TYR A 618 -39.19 -20.03 15.61
CA TYR A 618 -39.29 -21.46 15.45
C TYR A 618 -40.23 -21.93 16.56
N VAL A 619 -41.50 -22.10 16.22
CA VAL A 619 -42.42 -22.89 17.04
C VAL A 619 -41.96 -24.32 16.82
N VAL A 620 -41.15 -24.82 17.75
CA VAL A 620 -40.86 -26.25 17.85
C VAL A 620 -42.19 -26.89 18.22
N PHE A 621 -42.89 -27.45 17.23
CA PHE A 621 -43.98 -28.36 17.51
C PHE A 621 -43.37 -29.60 18.16
N PRO A 622 -43.76 -29.96 19.40
CA PRO A 622 -43.38 -31.25 19.94
C PRO A 622 -43.96 -32.32 19.02
N SER A 623 -43.08 -33.19 18.53
CA SER A 623 -43.42 -34.33 17.71
C SER A 623 -44.36 -35.26 18.48
N SER A 624 -45.66 -35.14 18.22
CA SER A 624 -46.65 -36.16 18.55
C SER A 624 -47.44 -36.50 17.31
N SER A 625 -47.27 -37.77 16.89
CA SER A 625 -48.15 -38.58 16.03
C SER A 625 -48.52 -38.00 14.66
N LEU A 626 -47.78 -38.46 13.64
CA LEU A 626 -48.30 -38.63 12.28
C LEU A 626 -49.37 -39.73 12.30
N GLU A 627 -50.64 -39.33 12.30
CA GLU A 627 -51.71 -40.10 11.66
C GLU A 627 -52.32 -39.25 10.55
N GLU A 628 -52.38 -39.86 9.38
CA GLU A 628 -53.10 -39.50 8.16
C GLU A 628 -54.31 -38.57 8.35
N THR A 629 -54.39 -37.54 7.51
CA THR A 629 -55.51 -37.42 6.55
C THR A 629 -55.21 -36.33 5.51
N VAL A 630 -55.25 -36.77 4.25
CA VAL A 630 -55.11 -35.95 3.05
C VAL A 630 -56.31 -35.02 2.93
N GLN A 631 -56.08 -33.71 2.73
CA GLN A 631 -57.06 -32.83 2.10
C GLN A 631 -56.37 -31.80 1.22
N ALA A 632 -56.51 -32.02 -0.10
CA ALA A 632 -56.09 -31.07 -1.12
C ALA A 632 -57.07 -29.87 -1.10
N VAL A 633 -56.57 -28.69 -0.73
CA VAL A 633 -57.34 -27.44 -0.83
C VAL A 633 -57.23 -26.95 -2.28
N GLN A 634 -58.28 -27.19 -3.07
CA GLN A 634 -58.53 -26.44 -4.29
C GLN A 634 -58.98 -25.01 -3.95
N PRO A 635 -58.60 -23.97 -4.72
CA PRO A 635 -59.18 -22.64 -4.57
C PRO A 635 -60.59 -22.60 -5.16
N ASN A 636 -61.56 -22.17 -4.36
CA ASN A 636 -62.96 -22.04 -4.78
C ASN A 636 -63.15 -20.78 -5.65
N PRO A 637 -63.91 -20.84 -6.77
CA PRO A 637 -64.20 -19.69 -7.62
C PRO A 637 -65.29 -18.81 -7.00
N GLN A 638 -65.07 -17.49 -6.98
CA GLN A 638 -66.10 -16.52 -6.58
C GLN A 638 -67.18 -16.40 -7.68
N PRO A 639 -68.48 -16.38 -7.32
CA PRO A 639 -69.56 -16.26 -8.30
C PRO A 639 -69.94 -14.81 -8.62
N LEU A 640 -70.27 -14.57 -9.89
CA LEU A 640 -70.91 -13.35 -10.41
C LEU A 640 -72.28 -13.10 -9.76
N THR A 641 -72.54 -11.84 -9.41
CA THR A 641 -73.86 -11.18 -9.27
C THR A 641 -73.54 -9.68 -9.10
N GLY A 642 -74.15 -8.67 -9.72
CA GLY A 642 -75.15 -8.49 -10.76
C GLY A 642 -75.19 -6.98 -11.05
N LEU A 643 -75.40 -6.59 -12.31
CA LEU A 643 -75.58 -5.19 -12.76
C LEU A 643 -76.89 -4.58 -12.20
N PRO A 644 -76.97 -3.24 -12.03
CA PRO A 644 -77.61 -2.45 -13.09
C PRO A 644 -76.99 -1.07 -13.41
N GLU A 645 -77.08 -0.76 -14.70
CA GLU A 645 -77.33 0.52 -15.40
C GLU A 645 -76.46 1.79 -15.20
N MET A 646 -75.74 2.08 -16.30
CA MET A 646 -75.63 3.33 -17.07
C MET A 646 -75.83 4.69 -16.38
N VAL A 647 -74.77 5.53 -16.37
CA VAL A 647 -74.80 6.91 -16.93
C VAL A 647 -73.39 7.27 -17.47
N THR A 648 -73.42 7.90 -18.64
CA THR A 648 -72.40 8.48 -19.53
C THR A 648 -71.60 9.67 -18.94
N GLU A 649 -70.32 9.81 -19.31
CA GLU A 649 -69.60 11.06 -19.72
C GLU A 649 -68.09 10.73 -19.84
N GLU A 650 -67.54 10.59 -21.05
CA GLU A 650 -66.88 11.61 -21.89
C GLU A 650 -65.54 12.21 -21.40
N ALA A 651 -64.50 11.90 -22.19
CA ALA A 651 -63.48 12.78 -22.74
C ALA A 651 -62.36 13.43 -21.88
N LYS A 652 -61.13 13.09 -22.30
CA LYS A 652 -59.93 13.96 -22.49
C LYS A 652 -59.47 14.85 -21.31
N ARG A 653 -58.27 14.55 -20.81
CA ARG A 653 -57.06 15.35 -21.08
C ARG A 653 -55.79 14.61 -20.72
#